data_AF-A0A9P3LHA6-F1
#
_entry.id   AF-A0A9P3LHA6-F1
#
_cell.length_a   1.000
_cell.length_b   1.000
_cell.length_c   1.000
_cell.angle_alpha   90.00
_cell.angle_beta   90.00
_cell.angle_gamma   90.00
#
_symmetry.space_group_name_H-M   'P 1'
#
loop_
_entity.id
_entity.type
_entity.pdbx_description
1 polymer ?
#
loop_
_entity_poly.entity_id
_entity_poly.type
_entity_poly.pdbx_seq_one_letter_code
_entity_poly.pdbx_strand_id
1 'polypeptide(L)'
;MLSAVRLAGARVPKRALVVAGARQAAVQVVRRKPVLQRGLHSGAQTDRDTITRLLYSIGTKREVERYLRIFSSSSDSSNPAKFAVIKIGGAVLDEIEELATSLSFLYRVGLYPVVLHGAGPQLNGIIESEGIVPDYIDGIRVTDAKTLGIARRVFLEENLRLVNALEKLGTRARPITSGVFQADFLDKDKYGLVGKITKIDKRPLEAAIRAGALPILTSLAESETGQILNVNADIAAGELAKELEPLKIVFLNEKGGLFHGVTGDKLDVINLDEEYDELMRQPWVKYGTKLKLREFKELLDHLPRSSSVAVIRADMLQRELFTDSGAGTLIRRGYKLFKHKSIESVGPDRIRQVIHDRDPDVLAGDNSVTGVLNELKKAPYTIYGDEPLDVVAIVTQPEGEIPVMTKLLASRSGILNGTVDNVFNAVKKDHRKLFWTARADDENRAWHFERADGSFTRAGKSLFWYGVQDVNEVEKIVKAFESTGRIDRSYLPVGPAAPPPRAGNLTGARSYSTFARRPVPGSSRGYATAAAPQPKRLALIGARGFTGQTLTSLLSNHPHLDLTHVSSRQLAGFSLPEYTKKDVTYSNLSVEDVERMEKDGEVDAWVMALPNGICKPFVDAIDRGAAERKGDGSVVVDLSADYRFEDGWTYGLPELYGRDAIRSAKRISNPGCYATSTQLLIAPLLKHLDPQAFPTVFGVSGYSGAGTITGPPAADGRPTTLPKVTPESLAGGLRPYALTDHIHEREAARHLARLRADGGALRVAFTPSVAPWFSGILSVLSLPLGARVTAREVRELYEARYAGERLVSVKSEVPALPDIEGKHGWTVGGFQVHSGGDRAVVVGGLDNLLKGAATQCLQNLNLALGYDEYAGIPIA
;
A
#
# COMPACT_ATOMS: atom_id res chain seq x y z
N MET A 1 0.80 71.75 13.56
CA MET A 1 0.24 72.61 12.50
C MET A 1 1.41 73.22 11.71
N LEU A 2 1.46 73.20 10.37
CA LEU A 2 0.53 72.63 9.37
C LEU A 2 1.30 71.86 8.27
N SER A 3 0.69 70.81 7.74
CA SER A 3 1.20 69.96 6.63
C SER A 3 0.04 69.08 6.11
N ALA A 4 0.00 68.59 4.86
CA ALA A 4 0.67 68.97 3.61
C ALA A 4 -0.03 68.25 2.42
N VAL A 5 0.10 68.80 1.20
CA VAL A 5 0.09 68.10 -0.12
C VAL A 5 -1.14 67.20 -0.48
N ARG A 6 -2.04 67.51 -1.44
CA ARG A 6 -1.91 67.58 -2.93
C ARG A 6 -1.51 66.23 -3.58
N LEU A 7 -1.89 65.77 -4.78
CA LEU A 7 -2.71 66.13 -5.98
C LEU A 7 -3.09 64.75 -6.63
N ALA A 8 -3.84 64.58 -7.72
CA ALA A 8 -5.03 65.21 -8.33
C ALA A 8 -5.48 64.33 -9.53
N GLY A 9 -6.66 64.56 -10.11
CA GLY A 9 -7.10 63.88 -11.34
C GLY A 9 -8.13 64.70 -12.13
N ALA A 10 -7.88 64.95 -13.43
CA ALA A 10 -8.66 65.88 -14.24
C ALA A 10 -9.06 65.32 -15.63
N ARG A 11 -10.36 65.03 -15.78
CA ARG A 11 -11.27 65.35 -16.91
C ARG A 11 -10.63 65.66 -18.31
N VAL A 12 -10.89 64.86 -19.38
CA VAL A 12 -12.04 64.93 -20.36
C VAL A 12 -11.73 65.78 -21.63
N PRO A 13 -12.23 65.53 -22.89
CA PRO A 13 -12.70 64.29 -23.58
C PRO A 13 -12.43 64.22 -25.14
N LYS A 14 -13.05 63.23 -25.83
CA LYS A 14 -13.59 63.22 -27.23
C LYS A 14 -12.85 63.97 -28.39
N ARG A 15 -12.48 63.24 -29.47
CA ARG A 15 -13.25 63.06 -30.74
C ARG A 15 -12.54 62.04 -31.69
N ALA A 16 -13.09 61.79 -32.89
CA ALA A 16 -12.59 60.81 -33.89
C ALA A 16 -12.85 61.30 -35.33
N LEU A 17 -12.22 60.70 -36.37
CA LEU A 17 -12.69 60.58 -37.79
C LEU A 17 -11.66 59.86 -38.71
N VAL A 18 -12.17 59.09 -39.69
CA VAL A 18 -11.62 58.69 -41.04
C VAL A 18 -10.28 57.90 -41.13
N VAL A 19 -10.05 56.78 -41.86
CA VAL A 19 -10.71 55.94 -42.91
C VAL A 19 -10.02 55.97 -44.31
N ALA A 20 -9.97 54.78 -44.96
CA ALA A 20 -9.46 54.41 -46.31
C ALA A 20 -7.93 54.14 -46.41
N GLY A 21 -7.44 53.14 -47.17
CA GLY A 21 -8.06 52.02 -47.92
C GLY A 21 -7.22 50.73 -47.76
N ALA A 22 -7.73 49.50 -47.89
CA ALA A 22 -8.35 48.86 -49.07
C ALA A 22 -7.35 48.74 -50.24
N ARG A 23 -7.05 47.57 -50.82
CA ARG A 23 -7.56 46.17 -50.67
C ARG A 23 -6.32 45.21 -50.59
N GLN A 24 -6.31 43.88 -50.75
CA GLN A 24 -7.27 42.77 -51.02
C GLN A 24 -6.51 41.44 -50.67
N ALA A 25 -7.06 40.32 -50.21
CA ALA A 25 -8.22 39.97 -49.37
C ALA A 25 -8.05 38.50 -48.89
N ALA A 26 -8.75 38.05 -47.84
CA ALA A 26 -8.76 36.64 -47.39
C ALA A 26 -10.16 36.24 -46.89
N VAL A 27 -10.64 35.04 -47.26
CA VAL A 27 -12.00 34.57 -46.92
C VAL A 27 -12.01 33.91 -45.54
N GLN A 28 -12.44 34.64 -44.51
CA GLN A 28 -12.80 34.04 -43.22
C GLN A 28 -14.25 33.57 -43.22
N VAL A 29 -14.46 32.25 -43.20
CA VAL A 29 -15.75 31.67 -42.80
C VAL A 29 -15.92 31.82 -41.28
N VAL A 30 -17.09 32.29 -40.85
CA VAL A 30 -17.35 32.65 -39.45
C VAL A 30 -17.34 31.42 -38.53
N ARG A 31 -16.20 31.18 -37.86
CA ARG A 31 -16.18 30.33 -36.67
C ARG A 31 -16.93 31.06 -35.54
N ARG A 32 -18.12 30.54 -35.19
CA ARG A 32 -18.74 30.80 -33.88
C ARG A 32 -17.67 30.54 -32.82
N LYS A 33 -17.41 31.50 -31.92
CA LYS A 33 -16.59 31.23 -30.73
C LYS A 33 -17.26 30.11 -29.94
N PRO A 34 -16.59 28.98 -29.65
CA PRO A 34 -17.01 28.14 -28.55
C PRO A 34 -16.93 29.01 -27.29
N VAL A 35 -18.04 29.15 -26.57
CA VAL A 35 -17.95 29.60 -25.19
C VAL A 35 -17.16 28.54 -24.47
N LEU A 36 -16.00 28.90 -23.92
CA LEU A 36 -15.26 28.03 -23.02
C LEU A 36 -16.13 27.80 -21.79
N GLN A 37 -16.87 26.69 -21.80
CA GLN A 37 -17.28 26.03 -20.57
C GLN A 37 -15.99 25.67 -19.83
N ARG A 38 -15.55 26.55 -18.94
CA ARG A 38 -14.72 26.14 -17.81
C ARG A 38 -15.49 25.03 -17.12
N GLY A 39 -14.98 23.81 -17.22
CA GLY A 39 -15.42 22.73 -16.35
C GLY A 39 -15.19 23.18 -14.92
N LEU A 40 -16.27 23.52 -14.22
CA LEU A 40 -16.25 23.71 -12.78
C LEU A 40 -16.11 22.32 -12.15
N HIS A 41 -14.88 21.80 -12.15
CA HIS A 41 -14.49 20.80 -11.17
C HIS A 41 -14.77 21.42 -9.80
N SER A 42 -15.76 20.88 -9.10
CA SER A 42 -16.07 21.28 -7.73
C SER A 42 -14.89 20.91 -6.82
N GLY A 43 -14.68 21.64 -5.73
CA GLY A 43 -13.60 21.34 -4.78
C GLY A 43 -13.60 19.87 -4.35
N ALA A 44 -14.78 19.35 -4.03
CA ALA A 44 -15.03 17.95 -3.71
C ALA A 44 -14.53 16.93 -4.77
N GLN A 45 -14.41 17.31 -6.05
CA GLN A 45 -13.88 16.42 -7.09
C GLN A 45 -12.34 16.37 -7.05
N THR A 46 -11.66 17.49 -6.78
CA THR A 46 -10.22 17.52 -6.51
C THR A 46 -9.86 16.91 -5.16
N ASP A 47 -10.71 17.09 -4.14
CA ASP A 47 -10.52 16.50 -2.82
C ASP A 47 -10.65 14.97 -2.89
N ARG A 48 -11.70 14.45 -3.56
CA ARG A 48 -11.91 13.01 -3.81
C ARG A 48 -10.66 12.34 -4.39
N ASP A 49 -10.10 12.90 -5.45
CA ASP A 49 -8.89 12.38 -6.11
C ASP A 49 -7.66 12.41 -5.18
N THR A 50 -7.51 13.47 -4.41
CA THR A 50 -6.42 13.65 -3.44
C THR A 50 -6.50 12.62 -2.32
N ILE A 51 -7.70 12.38 -1.80
CA ILE A 51 -7.93 11.47 -0.68
C ILE A 51 -7.89 10.01 -1.13
N THR A 52 -8.38 9.68 -2.32
CA THR A 52 -8.15 8.36 -2.93
C THR A 52 -6.65 8.03 -3.03
N ARG A 53 -5.81 9.00 -3.45
CA ARG A 53 -4.34 8.83 -3.51
C ARG A 53 -3.71 8.72 -2.11
N LEU A 54 -4.20 9.51 -1.15
CA LEU A 54 -3.75 9.48 0.24
C LEU A 54 -4.03 8.12 0.89
N LEU A 55 -5.21 7.54 0.66
CA LEU A 55 -5.58 6.24 1.19
C LEU A 55 -4.73 5.11 0.60
N TYR A 56 -4.47 5.13 -0.72
CA TYR A 56 -3.47 4.26 -1.37
C TYR A 56 -2.02 4.42 -0.85
N SER A 57 -1.76 5.38 0.05
CA SER A 57 -0.47 5.58 0.72
C SER A 57 -0.47 5.35 2.24
N ILE A 58 -1.63 5.06 2.85
CA ILE A 58 -1.79 4.94 4.32
C ILE A 58 -2.51 3.63 4.71
N GLY A 59 -3.57 3.26 4.00
CA GLY A 59 -4.34 2.04 4.27
C GLY A 59 -3.78 0.81 3.55
N THR A 60 -4.17 -0.38 4.00
CA THR A 60 -3.92 -1.63 3.26
C THR A 60 -4.69 -1.62 1.93
N LYS A 61 -4.23 -2.39 0.94
CA LYS A 61 -4.93 -2.54 -0.36
C LYS A 61 -6.43 -2.84 -0.18
N ARG A 62 -6.73 -3.71 0.80
CA ARG A 62 -8.08 -4.17 1.18
C ARG A 62 -8.97 -2.99 1.64
N GLU A 63 -8.49 -2.18 2.57
CA GLU A 63 -9.20 -1.01 3.10
C GLU A 63 -9.46 0.05 2.01
N VAL A 64 -8.49 0.30 1.11
CA VAL A 64 -8.64 1.31 0.05
C VAL A 64 -9.61 0.85 -1.06
N GLU A 65 -9.63 -0.44 -1.39
CA GLU A 65 -10.65 -0.99 -2.29
C GLU A 65 -12.05 -0.98 -1.66
N ARG A 66 -12.16 -1.25 -0.35
CA ARG A 66 -13.40 -1.12 0.41
C ARG A 66 -13.91 0.33 0.40
N TYR A 67 -13.02 1.30 0.62
CA TYR A 67 -13.33 2.72 0.49
C TYR A 67 -13.82 3.06 -0.93
N LEU A 68 -13.09 2.70 -1.98
CA LEU A 68 -13.50 2.99 -3.36
C LEU A 68 -14.89 2.44 -3.72
N ARG A 69 -15.28 1.28 -3.18
CA ARG A 69 -16.63 0.70 -3.34
C ARG A 69 -17.72 1.53 -2.64
N ILE A 70 -17.44 2.04 -1.44
CA ILE A 70 -18.34 2.95 -0.71
C ILE A 70 -18.49 4.27 -1.50
N PHE A 71 -17.42 4.75 -2.14
CA PHE A 71 -17.42 6.00 -2.89
C PHE A 71 -18.03 5.92 -4.28
N SER A 72 -17.90 4.78 -4.98
CA SER A 72 -18.58 4.60 -6.26
C SER A 72 -20.09 4.60 -6.06
N SER A 73 -20.57 3.88 -5.05
CA SER A 73 -22.00 3.81 -4.68
C SER A 73 -22.55 5.11 -4.09
N SER A 74 -21.79 5.86 -3.27
CA SER A 74 -22.23 7.19 -2.79
C SER A 74 -22.28 8.26 -3.89
N SER A 75 -21.62 8.02 -5.04
CA SER A 75 -21.63 8.94 -6.18
C SER A 75 -22.69 8.62 -7.24
N ASP A 76 -23.60 7.69 -6.97
CA ASP A 76 -24.76 7.41 -7.85
C ASP A 76 -25.81 8.54 -7.75
N SER A 77 -25.93 9.32 -8.82
CA SER A 77 -26.91 10.42 -8.92
C SER A 77 -28.37 9.98 -8.87
N SER A 78 -28.67 8.68 -9.09
CA SER A 78 -30.02 8.13 -9.01
C SER A 78 -30.45 7.81 -7.58
N ASN A 79 -29.52 7.57 -6.65
CA ASN A 79 -29.83 7.21 -5.27
C ASN A 79 -28.82 7.79 -4.26
N PRO A 80 -28.76 9.13 -4.12
CA PRO A 80 -27.65 9.82 -3.45
C PRO A 80 -27.59 9.62 -1.92
N ALA A 81 -28.59 8.98 -1.31
CA ALA A 81 -28.67 8.77 0.13
C ALA A 81 -28.08 7.44 0.63
N LYS A 82 -27.63 6.54 -0.28
CA LYS A 82 -27.18 5.17 0.08
C LYS A 82 -25.85 5.05 0.83
N PHE A 83 -25.18 6.15 1.14
CA PHE A 83 -23.93 6.09 1.92
C PHE A 83 -24.16 5.64 3.37
N ALA A 84 -24.70 6.52 4.22
CA ALA A 84 -24.81 6.27 5.64
C ALA A 84 -25.94 7.04 6.32
N VAL A 85 -26.54 6.42 7.34
CA VAL A 85 -27.37 7.09 8.35
C VAL A 85 -26.57 7.17 9.65
N ILE A 86 -26.40 8.36 10.20
CA ILE A 86 -25.63 8.60 11.45
C ILE A 86 -26.59 9.11 12.52
N LYS A 87 -26.83 8.31 13.55
CA LYS A 87 -27.59 8.69 14.75
C LYS A 87 -26.65 9.23 15.83
N ILE A 88 -26.90 10.46 16.24
CA ILE A 88 -26.20 11.14 17.35
C ILE A 88 -27.00 10.98 18.64
N GLY A 89 -26.37 10.42 19.68
CA GLY A 89 -26.90 10.45 21.05
C GLY A 89 -26.76 11.85 21.65
N GLY A 90 -27.76 12.33 22.41
CA GLY A 90 -27.82 13.72 22.87
C GLY A 90 -26.59 14.21 23.63
N ALA A 91 -25.94 13.38 24.45
CA ALA A 91 -24.70 13.74 25.15
C ALA A 91 -23.52 14.05 24.20
N VAL A 92 -23.49 13.46 23.00
CA VAL A 92 -22.45 13.71 21.99
C VAL A 92 -22.60 15.11 21.35
N LEU A 93 -23.73 15.80 21.56
CA LEU A 93 -23.89 17.21 21.18
C LEU A 93 -23.19 18.17 22.16
N ASP A 94 -22.73 17.69 23.31
CA ASP A 94 -21.90 18.49 24.21
C ASP A 94 -20.43 18.48 23.75
N GLU A 95 -19.97 17.40 23.11
CA GLU A 95 -18.68 17.26 22.40
C GLU A 95 -18.72 17.85 20.95
N ILE A 96 -19.47 18.94 20.72
CA ILE A 96 -19.91 19.35 19.37
C ILE A 96 -18.79 19.67 18.36
N GLU A 97 -17.65 20.19 18.80
CA GLU A 97 -16.54 20.57 17.91
C GLU A 97 -15.80 19.32 17.38
N GLU A 98 -15.72 18.23 18.15
CA GLU A 98 -15.19 16.92 17.71
C GLU A 98 -16.14 16.29 16.69
N LEU A 99 -17.44 16.25 17.02
CA LEU A 99 -18.51 15.79 16.13
C LEU A 99 -18.55 16.56 14.81
N ALA A 100 -18.49 17.88 14.85
CA ALA A 100 -18.48 18.73 13.66
C ALA A 100 -17.21 18.55 12.83
N THR A 101 -16.05 18.33 13.46
CA THR A 101 -14.78 18.03 12.76
C THR A 101 -14.87 16.70 12.01
N SER A 102 -15.33 15.64 12.68
CA SER A 102 -15.50 14.31 12.05
C SER A 102 -16.52 14.32 10.92
N LEU A 103 -17.65 15.03 11.07
CA LEU A 103 -18.64 15.19 9.99
C LEU A 103 -18.14 16.10 8.85
N SER A 104 -17.36 17.15 9.15
CA SER A 104 -16.71 18.00 8.15
C SER A 104 -15.72 17.21 7.30
N PHE A 105 -14.96 16.31 7.92
CA PHE A 105 -14.08 15.40 7.21
C PHE A 105 -14.86 14.54 6.20
N LEU A 106 -16.01 13.94 6.60
CA LEU A 106 -16.86 13.17 5.69
C LEU A 106 -17.40 14.01 4.51
N TYR A 107 -17.81 15.25 4.77
CA TYR A 107 -18.21 16.17 3.70
C TYR A 107 -17.08 16.45 2.71
N ARG A 108 -15.89 16.79 3.22
CA ARG A 108 -14.70 17.15 2.42
C ARG A 108 -14.19 16.00 1.56
N VAL A 109 -14.28 14.76 2.04
CA VAL A 109 -13.91 13.59 1.21
C VAL A 109 -14.90 13.34 0.06
N GLY A 110 -16.13 13.86 0.17
CA GLY A 110 -17.20 13.73 -0.83
C GLY A 110 -18.37 12.82 -0.40
N LEU A 111 -18.52 12.56 0.90
CA LEU A 111 -19.61 11.76 1.46
C LEU A 111 -20.70 12.64 2.07
N TYR A 112 -21.94 12.19 1.92
CA TYR A 112 -23.11 12.90 2.41
C TYR A 112 -23.94 12.00 3.35
N PRO A 113 -23.46 11.75 4.59
CA PRO A 113 -24.25 11.05 5.59
C PRO A 113 -25.55 11.78 5.89
N VAL A 114 -26.63 11.03 6.09
CA VAL A 114 -27.88 11.55 6.64
C VAL A 114 -27.78 11.52 8.16
N VAL A 115 -27.76 12.69 8.78
CA VAL A 115 -27.45 12.85 10.21
C VAL A 115 -28.73 13.08 10.98
N LEU A 116 -29.02 12.27 11.99
CA LEU A 116 -30.20 12.38 12.87
C LEU A 116 -29.73 12.53 14.32
N HIS A 117 -30.19 13.55 15.04
CA HIS A 117 -29.83 13.75 16.45
C HIS A 117 -31.02 13.62 17.39
N GLY A 118 -30.76 13.11 18.60
CA GLY A 118 -31.60 13.32 19.78
C GLY A 118 -31.20 14.60 20.53
N ALA A 119 -31.90 14.93 21.62
CA ALA A 119 -31.54 16.01 22.55
C ALA A 119 -31.85 15.61 24.02
N GLY A 120 -31.65 14.34 24.36
CA GLY A 120 -32.17 13.71 25.60
C GLY A 120 -31.71 14.37 26.92
N PRO A 121 -30.39 14.50 27.17
CA PRO A 121 -29.88 15.14 28.39
C PRO A 121 -30.25 16.61 28.50
N GLN A 122 -30.11 17.37 27.40
CA GLN A 122 -30.43 18.80 27.33
C GLN A 122 -31.91 19.03 27.64
N LEU A 123 -32.80 18.18 27.09
CA LEU A 123 -34.23 18.21 27.36
C LEU A 123 -34.56 17.88 28.83
N ASN A 124 -33.89 16.92 29.46
CA ASN A 124 -34.09 16.61 30.88
C ASN A 124 -33.77 17.82 31.77
N GLY A 125 -32.57 18.39 31.64
CA GLY A 125 -32.15 19.52 32.47
C GLY A 125 -33.07 20.74 32.34
N ILE A 126 -33.62 20.99 31.15
CA ILE A 126 -34.56 22.09 30.92
C ILE A 126 -35.95 21.77 31.51
N ILE A 127 -36.46 20.55 31.33
CA ILE A 127 -37.72 20.07 31.95
C ILE A 127 -37.66 20.20 33.48
N GLU A 128 -36.56 19.76 34.09
CA GLU A 128 -36.29 19.86 35.52
C GLU A 128 -36.20 21.33 35.97
N SER A 129 -35.54 22.20 35.20
CA SER A 129 -35.46 23.64 35.50
C SER A 129 -36.80 24.38 35.39
N GLU A 130 -37.72 23.92 34.54
CA GLU A 130 -39.09 24.43 34.42
C GLU A 130 -40.06 23.78 35.44
N GLY A 131 -39.55 23.03 36.42
CA GLY A 131 -40.31 22.42 37.51
C GLY A 131 -41.22 21.28 37.09
N ILE A 132 -40.97 20.66 35.94
CA ILE A 132 -41.74 19.51 35.43
C ILE A 132 -41.01 18.23 35.85
N VAL A 133 -41.73 17.24 36.37
CA VAL A 133 -41.17 15.91 36.65
C VAL A 133 -41.16 15.09 35.34
N PRO A 134 -40.01 14.57 34.88
CA PRO A 134 -39.96 13.70 33.71
C PRO A 134 -40.64 12.35 33.96
N ASP A 135 -41.73 12.05 33.23
CA ASP A 135 -42.43 10.76 33.31
C ASP A 135 -42.03 9.80 32.17
N TYR A 136 -41.95 8.51 32.50
CA TYR A 136 -41.49 7.44 31.61
C TYR A 136 -42.28 6.15 31.85
N ILE A 137 -43.02 5.69 30.82
CA ILE A 137 -43.74 4.42 30.83
C ILE A 137 -43.10 3.51 29.78
N ASP A 138 -42.76 2.28 30.17
CA ASP A 138 -42.03 1.29 29.34
C ASP A 138 -40.73 1.84 28.69
N GLY A 139 -40.09 2.82 29.33
CA GLY A 139 -38.89 3.51 28.84
C GLY A 139 -39.17 4.62 27.81
N ILE A 140 -40.43 4.85 27.46
CA ILE A 140 -40.88 5.92 26.56
C ILE A 140 -41.27 7.14 27.41
N ARG A 141 -40.73 8.32 27.08
CA ARG A 141 -41.09 9.57 27.78
C ARG A 141 -42.53 9.97 27.45
N VAL A 142 -43.39 10.04 28.46
CA VAL A 142 -44.75 10.59 28.29
C VAL A 142 -44.61 12.07 27.93
N THR A 143 -45.25 12.50 26.85
CA THR A 143 -45.02 13.83 26.26
C THR A 143 -46.33 14.59 26.16
N ASP A 144 -46.62 15.46 27.13
CA ASP A 144 -47.77 16.37 27.09
C ASP A 144 -47.51 17.59 26.17
N ALA A 145 -48.48 18.50 26.08
CA ALA A 145 -48.35 19.72 25.28
C ALA A 145 -47.24 20.67 25.77
N LYS A 146 -47.04 20.82 27.09
CA LYS A 146 -45.95 21.65 27.66
C LYS A 146 -44.59 21.01 27.35
N THR A 147 -44.45 19.71 27.62
CA THR A 147 -43.23 18.94 27.36
C THR A 147 -42.87 18.93 25.87
N LEU A 148 -43.85 18.80 24.96
CA LEU A 148 -43.61 18.90 23.52
C LEU A 148 -43.13 20.30 23.11
N GLY A 149 -43.69 21.36 23.70
CA GLY A 149 -43.26 22.74 23.45
C GLY A 149 -41.79 22.96 23.80
N ILE A 150 -41.37 22.47 24.97
CA ILE A 150 -39.97 22.50 25.41
C ILE A 150 -39.11 21.62 24.49
N ALA A 151 -39.51 20.38 24.23
CA ALA A 151 -38.79 19.46 23.36
C ALA A 151 -38.53 20.06 21.98
N ARG A 152 -39.57 20.65 21.35
CA ARG A 152 -39.44 21.32 20.06
C ARG A 152 -38.42 22.47 20.11
N ARG A 153 -38.45 23.30 21.15
CA ARG A 153 -37.48 24.40 21.34
C ARG A 153 -36.05 23.86 21.36
N VAL A 154 -35.78 22.90 22.24
CA VAL A 154 -34.44 22.28 22.41
C VAL A 154 -33.97 21.56 21.15
N PHE A 155 -34.85 20.81 20.47
CA PHE A 155 -34.51 20.14 19.21
C PHE A 155 -34.12 21.14 18.11
N LEU A 156 -34.82 22.28 17.99
CA LEU A 156 -34.49 23.33 17.01
C LEU A 156 -33.17 24.05 17.34
N GLU A 157 -32.96 24.37 18.62
CA GLU A 157 -31.74 25.02 19.12
C GLU A 157 -30.51 24.14 18.87
N GLU A 158 -30.55 22.86 19.24
CA GLU A 158 -29.45 21.91 19.03
C GLU A 158 -29.22 21.57 17.55
N ASN A 159 -30.28 21.52 16.73
CA ASN A 159 -30.14 21.33 15.27
C ASN A 159 -29.35 22.49 14.64
N LEU A 160 -29.71 23.72 14.99
CA LEU A 160 -29.01 24.92 14.53
C LEU A 160 -27.60 25.03 15.13
N ARG A 161 -27.39 24.63 16.39
CA ARG A 161 -26.06 24.57 17.03
C ARG A 161 -25.10 23.69 16.24
N LEU A 162 -25.54 22.49 15.81
CA LEU A 162 -24.74 21.57 14.99
C LEU A 162 -24.54 22.08 13.55
N VAL A 163 -25.58 22.61 12.91
CA VAL A 163 -25.46 23.25 11.58
C VAL A 163 -24.44 24.39 11.61
N ASN A 164 -24.51 25.28 12.60
CA ASN A 164 -23.58 26.40 12.76
C ASN A 164 -22.13 25.91 13.02
N ALA A 165 -21.93 24.84 13.78
CA ALA A 165 -20.60 24.23 13.98
C ALA A 165 -20.01 23.70 12.66
N LEU A 166 -20.84 23.04 11.84
CA LEU A 166 -20.45 22.56 10.51
C LEU A 166 -20.11 23.72 9.55
N GLU A 167 -20.94 24.76 9.50
CA GLU A 167 -20.72 25.90 8.61
C GLU A 167 -19.47 26.72 8.98
N LYS A 168 -19.14 26.87 10.28
CA LYS A 168 -17.85 27.45 10.72
C LYS A 168 -16.64 26.71 10.12
N LEU A 169 -16.74 25.38 9.95
CA LEU A 169 -15.70 24.53 9.36
C LEU A 169 -15.76 24.51 7.81
N GLY A 170 -16.55 25.37 7.18
CA GLY A 170 -16.77 25.41 5.73
C GLY A 170 -17.63 24.26 5.20
N THR A 171 -18.30 23.52 6.07
CA THR A 171 -19.15 22.38 5.70
C THR A 171 -20.56 22.87 5.46
N ARG A 172 -21.08 22.69 4.24
CA ARG A 172 -22.48 23.04 3.98
C ARG A 172 -23.38 22.00 4.64
N ALA A 173 -24.15 22.43 5.63
CA ALA A 173 -25.18 21.64 6.27
C ALA A 173 -26.56 22.21 5.91
N ARG A 174 -27.61 21.41 6.08
CA ARG A 174 -29.00 21.85 5.91
C ARG A 174 -29.82 21.39 7.12
N PRO A 175 -30.41 22.31 7.90
CA PRO A 175 -31.36 21.94 8.95
C PRO A 175 -32.63 21.36 8.31
N ILE A 176 -33.07 20.20 8.79
CA ILE A 176 -34.30 19.54 8.35
C ILE A 176 -35.09 19.14 9.61
N THR A 177 -35.83 20.11 10.13
CA THR A 177 -36.48 20.05 11.45
C THR A 177 -37.94 19.56 11.41
N SER A 178 -38.39 19.12 10.24
CA SER A 178 -39.80 18.91 9.88
C SER A 178 -39.87 18.23 8.49
N GLY A 179 -41.00 17.60 8.16
CA GLY A 179 -41.33 17.16 6.80
C GLY A 179 -40.59 15.91 6.28
N VAL A 180 -39.91 15.16 7.15
CA VAL A 180 -39.29 13.86 6.79
C VAL A 180 -40.05 12.69 7.40
N PHE A 181 -40.40 12.76 8.68
CA PHE A 181 -41.09 11.67 9.38
C PHE A 181 -42.60 11.98 9.47
N GLN A 182 -43.43 11.16 8.84
CA GLN A 182 -44.88 11.15 9.06
C GLN A 182 -45.22 10.06 10.08
N ALA A 183 -46.06 10.37 11.08
CA ALA A 183 -46.36 9.49 12.19
C ALA A 183 -47.80 9.62 12.71
N ASP A 184 -48.37 8.50 13.14
CA ASP A 184 -49.60 8.48 13.93
C ASP A 184 -49.26 8.52 15.43
N PHE A 185 -50.27 8.73 16.29
CA PHE A 185 -50.09 8.58 17.74
C PHE A 185 -49.73 7.12 18.08
N LEU A 186 -48.67 6.92 18.87
CA LEU A 186 -48.25 5.57 19.30
C LEU A 186 -49.29 4.92 20.24
N ASP A 187 -49.67 5.67 21.27
CA ASP A 187 -50.83 5.49 22.13
C ASP A 187 -51.06 6.86 22.77
N LYS A 188 -52.17 7.51 22.40
CA LYS A 188 -52.43 8.91 22.77
C LYS A 188 -52.78 9.05 24.25
N ASP A 189 -53.47 8.08 24.82
CA ASP A 189 -53.95 8.14 26.20
C ASP A 189 -52.86 7.70 27.18
N LYS A 190 -51.95 6.81 26.74
CA LYS A 190 -50.82 6.32 27.55
C LYS A 190 -49.56 7.17 27.44
N TYR A 191 -49.20 7.69 26.26
CA TYR A 191 -47.93 8.42 26.05
C TYR A 191 -48.10 9.89 25.63
N GLY A 192 -49.33 10.34 25.33
CA GLY A 192 -49.61 11.70 24.89
C GLY A 192 -49.19 11.95 23.43
N LEU A 193 -48.42 13.01 23.20
CA LEU A 193 -47.98 13.49 21.88
C LEU A 193 -46.72 12.73 21.39
N VAL A 194 -46.71 11.40 21.53
CA VAL A 194 -45.64 10.50 21.09
C VAL A 194 -46.06 9.79 19.80
N GLY A 195 -45.17 9.80 18.80
CA GLY A 195 -45.43 9.31 17.46
C GLY A 195 -44.89 7.91 17.17
N LYS A 196 -45.64 7.15 16.39
CA LYS A 196 -45.21 5.95 15.67
C LYS A 196 -45.06 6.31 14.19
N ILE A 197 -43.82 6.28 13.67
CA ILE A 197 -43.55 6.55 12.26
C ILE A 197 -44.33 5.57 11.38
N THR A 198 -45.02 6.10 10.38
CA THR A 198 -45.82 5.36 9.40
C THR A 198 -45.29 5.53 7.97
N LYS A 199 -44.55 6.61 7.70
CA LYS A 199 -43.95 6.90 6.38
C LYS A 199 -42.79 7.88 6.50
N ILE A 200 -41.82 7.77 5.59
CA ILE A 200 -40.67 8.67 5.47
C ILE A 200 -40.65 9.33 4.09
N ASP A 201 -40.41 10.64 4.06
CA ASP A 201 -40.19 11.40 2.83
C ASP A 201 -38.69 11.62 2.57
N LYS A 202 -38.19 11.02 1.49
CA LYS A 202 -36.78 11.16 1.05
C LYS A 202 -36.51 12.50 0.36
N ARG A 203 -37.54 13.20 -0.15
CA ARG A 203 -37.40 14.38 -1.02
C ARG A 203 -36.57 15.51 -0.38
N PRO A 204 -36.75 15.88 0.92
CA PRO A 204 -35.91 16.89 1.56
C PRO A 204 -34.44 16.46 1.67
N LEU A 205 -34.20 15.17 1.92
CA LEU A 205 -32.88 14.57 2.12
C LEU A 205 -32.09 14.56 0.82
N GLU A 206 -32.66 13.99 -0.23
CA GLU A 206 -32.06 13.99 -1.56
C GLU A 206 -31.85 15.42 -2.09
N ALA A 207 -32.75 16.36 -1.79
CA ALA A 207 -32.61 17.76 -2.18
C ALA A 207 -31.47 18.48 -1.43
N ALA A 208 -31.14 18.07 -0.20
CA ALA A 208 -29.94 18.55 0.49
C ALA A 208 -28.67 17.97 -0.16
N ILE A 209 -28.64 16.65 -0.37
CA ILE A 209 -27.46 15.96 -0.92
C ILE A 209 -27.18 16.40 -2.36
N ARG A 210 -28.19 16.46 -3.24
CA ARG A 210 -28.06 16.99 -4.61
C ARG A 210 -27.63 18.47 -4.64
N ALA A 211 -27.94 19.24 -3.60
CA ALA A 211 -27.47 20.62 -3.46
C ALA A 211 -26.04 20.72 -2.88
N GLY A 212 -25.38 19.59 -2.56
CA GLY A 212 -24.04 19.55 -1.97
C GLY A 212 -24.00 19.99 -0.52
N ALA A 213 -24.96 19.54 0.30
CA ALA A 213 -25.05 19.82 1.74
C ALA A 213 -25.45 18.58 2.57
N LEU A 214 -24.95 18.47 3.80
CA LEU A 214 -25.32 17.43 4.76
C LEU A 214 -26.74 17.67 5.32
N PRO A 215 -27.71 16.75 5.17
CA PRO A 215 -29.01 16.88 5.83
C PRO A 215 -28.91 16.53 7.33
N ILE A 216 -29.27 17.50 8.19
CA ILE A 216 -29.23 17.37 9.66
C ILE A 216 -30.67 17.38 10.22
N LEU A 217 -31.13 16.22 10.68
CA LEU A 217 -32.51 15.94 11.08
C LEU A 217 -32.70 15.95 12.60
N THR A 218 -33.84 16.49 13.05
CA THR A 218 -34.40 16.25 14.39
C THR A 218 -35.26 14.98 14.41
N SER A 219 -35.33 14.24 15.53
CA SER A 219 -36.25 13.09 15.68
C SER A 219 -37.70 13.49 16.02
N LEU A 220 -38.21 14.54 15.36
CA LEU A 220 -39.60 14.98 15.43
C LEU A 220 -40.36 14.48 14.19
N ALA A 221 -41.61 14.07 14.37
CA ALA A 221 -42.50 13.65 13.29
C ALA A 221 -43.76 14.50 13.25
N GLU A 222 -44.55 14.37 12.18
CA GLU A 222 -45.80 15.10 11.97
C GLU A 222 -46.94 14.13 11.63
N SER A 223 -48.13 14.37 12.18
CA SER A 223 -49.36 13.70 11.72
C SER A 223 -49.76 14.19 10.33
N GLU A 224 -50.68 13.47 9.67
CA GLU A 224 -51.32 13.95 8.44
C GLU A 224 -52.03 15.32 8.61
N THR A 225 -52.41 15.66 9.84
CA THR A 225 -53.00 16.95 10.22
C THR A 225 -51.97 18.02 10.64
N GLY A 226 -50.66 17.75 10.56
CA GLY A 226 -49.59 18.68 10.93
C GLY A 226 -49.34 18.84 12.43
N GLN A 227 -49.88 17.97 13.28
CA GLN A 227 -49.53 17.92 14.70
C GLN A 227 -48.13 17.32 14.84
N ILE A 228 -47.21 18.06 15.45
CA ILE A 228 -45.87 17.56 15.77
C ILE A 228 -45.96 16.49 16.86
N LEU A 229 -45.22 15.40 16.70
CA LEU A 229 -45.14 14.28 17.64
C LEU A 229 -43.66 14.00 17.98
N ASN A 230 -43.40 13.68 19.24
CA ASN A 230 -42.09 13.27 19.73
C ASN A 230 -41.81 11.81 19.36
N VAL A 231 -40.63 11.50 18.80
CA VAL A 231 -40.25 10.13 18.43
C VAL A 231 -38.87 9.80 18.98
N ASN A 232 -38.68 8.56 19.45
CA ASN A 232 -37.38 8.05 19.88
C ASN A 232 -36.38 8.06 18.71
N ALA A 233 -35.26 8.78 18.88
CA ALA A 233 -34.22 8.91 17.86
C ALA A 233 -33.57 7.58 17.42
N ASP A 234 -33.55 6.54 18.26
CA ASP A 234 -33.07 5.21 17.85
C ASP A 234 -34.08 4.51 16.92
N ILE A 235 -35.39 4.64 17.17
CA ILE A 235 -36.46 4.14 16.28
C ILE A 235 -36.47 4.91 14.96
N ALA A 236 -36.40 6.25 15.04
CA ALA A 236 -36.37 7.10 13.86
C ALA A 236 -35.13 6.85 12.98
N ALA A 237 -33.97 6.51 13.57
CA ALA A 237 -32.81 6.04 12.81
C ALA A 237 -33.03 4.68 12.14
N GLY A 238 -33.72 3.75 12.83
CA GLY A 238 -34.07 2.44 12.30
C GLY A 238 -34.99 2.52 11.08
N GLU A 239 -36.12 3.23 11.18
CA GLU A 239 -37.04 3.41 10.04
C GLU A 239 -36.38 4.18 8.89
N LEU A 240 -35.57 5.21 9.19
CA LEU A 240 -34.81 5.95 8.18
C LEU A 240 -33.79 5.06 7.45
N ALA A 241 -33.12 4.15 8.16
CA ALA A 241 -32.22 3.19 7.54
C ALA A 241 -32.96 2.16 6.68
N LYS A 242 -34.14 1.66 7.10
CA LYS A 242 -34.98 0.77 6.26
C LYS A 242 -35.38 1.45 4.95
N GLU A 243 -35.80 2.71 5.00
CA GLU A 243 -36.27 3.44 3.82
C GLU A 243 -35.13 3.89 2.87
N LEU A 244 -33.91 4.09 3.38
CA LEU A 244 -32.76 4.55 2.59
C LEU A 244 -31.83 3.42 2.11
N GLU A 245 -31.89 2.23 2.71
CA GLU A 245 -30.96 1.11 2.47
C GLU A 245 -29.45 1.50 2.46
N PRO A 246 -28.93 2.16 3.51
CA PRO A 246 -27.55 2.63 3.52
C PRO A 246 -26.53 1.50 3.72
N LEU A 247 -25.30 1.68 3.26
CA LEU A 247 -24.20 0.74 3.52
C LEU A 247 -23.74 0.75 4.99
N LYS A 248 -23.84 1.90 5.66
CA LYS A 248 -23.47 2.09 7.07
C LYS A 248 -24.62 2.72 7.87
N ILE A 249 -24.90 2.17 9.04
CA ILE A 249 -25.74 2.81 10.06
C ILE A 249 -24.85 3.04 11.28
N VAL A 250 -24.60 4.28 11.67
CA VAL A 250 -23.65 4.61 12.74
C VAL A 250 -24.39 5.19 13.94
N PHE A 251 -24.23 4.58 15.12
CA PHE A 251 -24.76 5.06 16.39
C PHE A 251 -23.62 5.63 17.23
N LEU A 252 -23.56 6.96 17.34
CA LEU A 252 -22.55 7.67 18.13
C LEU A 252 -22.93 7.68 19.62
N ASN A 253 -22.01 7.25 20.48
CA ASN A 253 -22.11 7.35 21.93
C ASN A 253 -20.74 7.57 22.59
N GLU A 254 -20.74 8.02 23.84
CA GLU A 254 -19.54 8.36 24.61
C GLU A 254 -18.59 7.17 24.83
N LYS A 255 -19.16 5.94 24.87
CA LYS A 255 -18.46 4.71 25.26
C LYS A 255 -17.70 4.04 24.12
N GLY A 256 -18.00 4.36 22.87
CA GLY A 256 -17.25 3.87 21.72
C GLY A 256 -17.46 2.40 21.34
N GLY A 257 -18.51 1.73 21.85
CA GLY A 257 -18.79 0.33 21.49
C GLY A 257 -19.75 -0.38 22.43
N LEU A 258 -19.85 -1.69 22.23
CA LEU A 258 -20.40 -2.69 23.15
C LEU A 258 -19.24 -3.46 23.80
N PHE A 259 -19.43 -3.89 25.05
CA PHE A 259 -18.36 -4.48 25.86
C PHE A 259 -18.80 -5.82 26.47
N HIS A 260 -17.87 -6.75 26.58
CA HIS A 260 -18.04 -8.06 27.18
C HIS A 260 -18.20 -7.92 28.70
N GLY A 261 -19.37 -8.33 29.21
CA GLY A 261 -19.83 -7.97 30.56
C GLY A 261 -19.14 -8.69 31.73
N VAL A 262 -18.15 -9.55 31.47
CA VAL A 262 -17.32 -10.21 32.49
C VAL A 262 -15.87 -9.71 32.45
N THR A 263 -15.24 -9.75 31.27
CA THR A 263 -13.82 -9.38 31.11
C THR A 263 -13.60 -7.88 30.93
N GLY A 264 -14.61 -7.14 30.48
CA GLY A 264 -14.52 -5.71 30.18
C GLY A 264 -14.04 -5.40 28.76
N ASP A 265 -13.63 -6.41 27.97
CA ASP A 265 -13.12 -6.22 26.61
C ASP A 265 -14.17 -5.60 25.69
N LYS A 266 -13.74 -4.77 24.73
CA LYS A 266 -14.63 -4.26 23.67
C LYS A 266 -14.94 -5.39 22.68
N LEU A 267 -16.19 -5.50 22.24
CA LEU A 267 -16.56 -6.38 21.14
C LEU A 267 -16.23 -5.66 19.82
N ASP A 268 -15.21 -6.10 19.07
CA ASP A 268 -14.85 -5.44 17.80
C ASP A 268 -15.86 -5.73 16.68
N VAL A 269 -16.23 -7.00 16.46
CA VAL A 269 -17.14 -7.44 15.40
C VAL A 269 -18.18 -8.42 15.95
N ILE A 270 -19.42 -8.36 15.45
CA ILE A 270 -20.49 -9.33 15.72
C ILE A 270 -21.14 -9.74 14.39
N ASN A 271 -21.09 -11.04 14.07
CA ASN A 271 -21.76 -11.65 12.90
C ASN A 271 -23.08 -12.29 13.35
N LEU A 272 -24.20 -11.58 13.19
CA LEU A 272 -25.51 -11.94 13.75
C LEU A 272 -26.05 -13.30 13.28
N ASP A 273 -25.80 -13.71 12.04
CA ASP A 273 -26.28 -15.01 11.53
C ASP A 273 -25.65 -16.20 12.27
N GLU A 274 -24.44 -16.03 12.81
CA GLU A 274 -23.66 -17.06 13.52
C GLU A 274 -23.76 -16.90 15.05
N GLU A 275 -23.55 -15.68 15.55
CA GLU A 275 -23.28 -15.42 16.97
C GLU A 275 -24.51 -15.03 17.80
N TYR A 276 -25.58 -14.52 17.17
CA TYR A 276 -26.69 -13.86 17.90
C TYR A 276 -27.37 -14.78 18.93
N ASP A 277 -27.66 -16.02 18.56
CA ASP A 277 -28.36 -16.96 19.44
C ASP A 277 -27.53 -17.40 20.65
N GLU A 278 -26.19 -17.50 20.51
CA GLU A 278 -25.29 -17.77 21.62
C GLU A 278 -25.15 -16.52 22.50
N LEU A 279 -24.86 -15.37 21.89
CA LEU A 279 -24.69 -14.09 22.58
C LEU A 279 -25.93 -13.69 23.38
N MET A 280 -27.13 -13.88 22.83
CA MET A 280 -28.39 -13.59 23.53
C MET A 280 -28.70 -14.56 24.68
N ARG A 281 -28.05 -15.72 24.75
CA ARG A 281 -28.14 -16.65 25.90
C ARG A 281 -27.13 -16.33 26.99
N GLN A 282 -26.04 -15.62 26.69
CA GLN A 282 -24.99 -15.32 27.67
C GLN A 282 -25.55 -14.57 28.91
N PRO A 283 -25.21 -14.98 30.15
CA PRO A 283 -25.72 -14.34 31.37
C PRO A 283 -25.27 -12.90 31.55
N TRP A 284 -24.09 -12.53 31.02
CA TRP A 284 -23.49 -11.20 31.21
C TRP A 284 -24.09 -10.12 30.30
N VAL A 285 -24.80 -10.49 29.23
CA VAL A 285 -25.43 -9.53 28.32
C VAL A 285 -26.66 -8.93 29.02
N LYS A 286 -26.51 -7.74 29.58
CA LYS A 286 -27.56 -7.05 30.34
C LYS A 286 -28.76 -6.69 29.45
N TYR A 287 -29.93 -6.50 30.06
CA TYR A 287 -31.21 -6.25 29.36
C TYR A 287 -31.13 -5.18 28.26
N GLY A 288 -30.55 -4.01 28.55
CA GLY A 288 -30.38 -2.93 27.56
C GLY A 288 -29.48 -3.32 26.38
N THR A 289 -28.48 -4.19 26.58
CA THR A 289 -27.66 -4.74 25.50
C THR A 289 -28.45 -5.76 24.69
N LYS A 290 -29.27 -6.62 25.33
CA LYS A 290 -30.17 -7.56 24.62
C LYS A 290 -31.22 -6.82 23.77
N LEU A 291 -31.73 -5.69 24.25
CA LEU A 291 -32.66 -4.84 23.48
C LEU A 291 -31.96 -4.28 22.23
N LYS A 292 -30.81 -3.62 22.38
CA LYS A 292 -30.07 -3.07 21.23
C LYS A 292 -29.61 -4.12 20.23
N LEU A 293 -29.14 -5.28 20.69
CA LEU A 293 -28.78 -6.39 19.79
C LEU A 293 -29.99 -6.91 19.00
N ARG A 294 -31.18 -6.91 19.59
CA ARG A 294 -32.42 -7.25 18.88
C ARG A 294 -32.81 -6.16 17.87
N GLU A 295 -32.83 -4.89 18.27
CA GLU A 295 -33.11 -3.75 17.39
C GLU A 295 -32.17 -3.73 16.17
N PHE A 296 -30.87 -3.95 16.38
CA PHE A 296 -29.88 -4.03 15.31
C PHE A 296 -30.05 -5.29 14.44
N LYS A 297 -30.47 -6.43 15.00
CA LYS A 297 -30.77 -7.62 14.20
C LYS A 297 -32.01 -7.42 13.35
N GLU A 298 -33.11 -6.96 13.94
CA GLU A 298 -34.37 -6.67 13.23
C GLU A 298 -34.13 -5.65 12.11
N LEU A 299 -33.35 -4.59 12.37
CA LEU A 299 -32.95 -3.63 11.34
C LEU A 299 -32.14 -4.29 10.22
N LEU A 300 -31.08 -5.03 10.55
CA LEU A 300 -30.20 -5.64 9.55
C LEU A 300 -30.87 -6.78 8.78
N ASP A 301 -31.81 -7.53 9.37
CA ASP A 301 -32.59 -8.58 8.71
C ASP A 301 -33.39 -8.05 7.51
N HIS A 302 -33.92 -6.82 7.61
CA HIS A 302 -34.63 -6.11 6.54
C HIS A 302 -33.69 -5.54 5.46
N LEU A 303 -32.39 -5.38 5.77
CA LEU A 303 -31.43 -4.71 4.90
C LEU A 303 -30.60 -5.70 4.05
N PRO A 304 -30.02 -5.23 2.93
CA PRO A 304 -29.05 -5.98 2.15
C PRO A 304 -27.88 -6.47 3.03
N ARG A 305 -27.36 -7.69 2.80
CA ARG A 305 -26.21 -8.24 3.55
C ARG A 305 -24.92 -7.39 3.49
N SER A 306 -24.84 -6.43 2.56
CA SER A 306 -23.76 -5.43 2.47
C SER A 306 -23.86 -4.28 3.48
N SER A 307 -25.01 -4.09 4.12
CA SER A 307 -25.24 -3.07 5.14
C SER A 307 -24.66 -3.52 6.49
N SER A 308 -24.18 -2.55 7.28
CA SER A 308 -23.62 -2.80 8.61
C SER A 308 -23.96 -1.69 9.60
N VAL A 309 -24.23 -2.07 10.85
CA VAL A 309 -24.39 -1.15 11.98
C VAL A 309 -23.03 -0.97 12.66
N ALA A 310 -22.68 0.23 13.10
CA ALA A 310 -21.48 0.53 13.87
C ALA A 310 -21.82 1.34 15.12
N VAL A 311 -21.25 0.98 16.27
CA VAL A 311 -21.42 1.67 17.55
C VAL A 311 -20.07 2.23 17.99
N ILE A 312 -19.89 3.56 17.97
CA ILE A 312 -18.58 4.23 18.05
C ILE A 312 -18.65 5.60 18.77
N ARG A 313 -17.49 6.24 19.03
CA ARG A 313 -17.35 7.65 19.45
C ARG A 313 -17.23 8.60 18.24
N ALA A 314 -17.31 9.92 18.47
CA ALA A 314 -17.24 10.94 17.42
C ALA A 314 -15.85 11.05 16.75
N ASP A 315 -14.76 11.13 17.54
CA ASP A 315 -13.36 10.99 17.12
C ASP A 315 -13.10 9.76 16.22
N MET A 316 -13.79 8.66 16.50
CA MET A 316 -13.63 7.37 15.82
C MET A 316 -14.44 7.24 14.52
N LEU A 317 -15.32 8.19 14.18
CA LEU A 317 -16.16 8.17 12.98
C LEU A 317 -15.36 8.07 11.68
N GLN A 318 -14.23 8.77 11.62
CA GLN A 318 -13.29 8.65 10.51
C GLN A 318 -12.72 7.22 10.42
N ARG A 319 -12.20 6.65 11.51
CA ARG A 319 -11.56 5.32 11.52
C ARG A 319 -12.55 4.21 11.15
N GLU A 320 -13.79 4.26 11.61
CA GLU A 320 -14.86 3.29 11.31
C GLU A 320 -15.18 3.16 9.79
N LEU A 321 -14.83 4.18 9.01
CA LEU A 321 -15.04 4.23 7.56
C LEU A 321 -13.77 3.86 6.76
N PHE A 322 -12.65 3.63 7.46
CA PHE A 322 -11.36 3.25 6.86
C PHE A 322 -10.83 1.89 7.31
N THR A 323 -11.16 1.39 8.49
CA THR A 323 -10.57 0.17 9.04
C THR A 323 -11.46 -1.07 8.89
N ASP A 324 -10.84 -2.22 8.64
CA ASP A 324 -11.58 -3.47 8.48
C ASP A 324 -12.07 -4.07 9.81
N SER A 325 -11.37 -3.82 10.91
CA SER A 325 -11.79 -4.15 12.29
C SER A 325 -12.91 -3.26 12.83
N GLY A 326 -13.28 -2.19 12.09
CA GLY A 326 -14.03 -1.06 12.65
C GLY A 326 -13.20 -0.28 13.67
N ALA A 327 -13.83 0.71 14.30
CA ALA A 327 -13.24 1.53 15.35
C ALA A 327 -13.88 1.28 16.73
N GLY A 328 -15.19 1.03 16.77
CA GLY A 328 -15.93 0.62 17.96
C GLY A 328 -16.41 -0.83 17.86
N THR A 329 -17.72 -1.05 17.84
CA THR A 329 -18.32 -2.37 17.57
C THR A 329 -19.02 -2.36 16.21
N LEU A 330 -18.57 -3.21 15.29
CA LEU A 330 -19.15 -3.44 13.97
C LEU A 330 -20.12 -4.63 14.02
N ILE A 331 -21.38 -4.40 13.69
CA ILE A 331 -22.47 -5.39 13.73
C ILE A 331 -23.02 -5.58 12.33
N ARG A 332 -23.14 -6.84 11.90
CA ARG A 332 -23.58 -7.22 10.55
C ARG A 332 -24.26 -8.57 10.58
N ARG A 333 -24.99 -8.92 9.52
CA ARG A 333 -25.48 -10.29 9.34
C ARG A 333 -24.32 -11.28 9.23
N GLY A 334 -23.34 -10.97 8.38
CA GLY A 334 -22.32 -11.93 7.97
C GLY A 334 -22.95 -13.05 7.15
N TYR A 335 -22.48 -14.27 7.37
CA TYR A 335 -23.05 -15.53 6.86
C TYR A 335 -22.82 -16.62 7.90
N LYS A 336 -23.67 -17.65 7.93
CA LYS A 336 -23.41 -18.84 8.73
C LYS A 336 -22.19 -19.59 8.20
N LEU A 337 -21.37 -20.08 9.11
CA LEU A 337 -20.29 -21.00 8.80
C LEU A 337 -20.83 -22.43 8.74
N PHE A 338 -20.28 -23.23 7.84
CA PHE A 338 -20.50 -24.67 7.80
C PHE A 338 -19.21 -25.43 8.10
N LYS A 339 -19.39 -26.69 8.53
CA LYS A 339 -18.30 -27.64 8.74
C LYS A 339 -18.73 -29.02 8.23
N HIS A 340 -18.11 -29.47 7.16
CA HIS A 340 -18.51 -30.68 6.42
C HIS A 340 -17.32 -31.63 6.20
N LYS A 341 -17.53 -32.94 6.36
CA LYS A 341 -16.50 -33.98 6.14
C LYS A 341 -16.49 -34.57 4.72
N SER A 342 -17.31 -34.03 3.83
CA SER A 342 -17.48 -34.53 2.46
C SER A 342 -17.87 -33.39 1.52
N ILE A 343 -17.33 -33.41 0.30
CA ILE A 343 -17.63 -32.45 -0.77
C ILE A 343 -19.11 -32.53 -1.19
N GLU A 344 -19.68 -33.73 -1.17
CA GLU A 344 -21.08 -34.01 -1.50
C GLU A 344 -22.04 -33.24 -0.58
N SER A 345 -21.70 -33.15 0.72
CA SER A 345 -22.51 -32.41 1.69
C SER A 345 -22.45 -30.88 1.58
N VAL A 346 -21.56 -30.31 0.74
CA VAL A 346 -21.48 -28.87 0.44
C VAL A 346 -22.12 -28.53 -0.92
N GLY A 347 -22.24 -29.52 -1.81
CA GLY A 347 -22.59 -29.36 -3.22
C GLY A 347 -21.35 -29.50 -4.10
N PRO A 348 -21.15 -30.65 -4.79
CA PRO A 348 -19.87 -30.98 -5.40
C PRO A 348 -19.49 -30.05 -6.56
N ASP A 349 -20.47 -29.59 -7.33
CA ASP A 349 -20.25 -28.68 -8.46
C ASP A 349 -19.94 -27.25 -8.00
N ARG A 350 -20.48 -26.83 -6.84
CA ARG A 350 -20.10 -25.55 -6.21
C ARG A 350 -18.64 -25.56 -5.77
N ILE A 351 -18.19 -26.66 -5.14
CA ILE A 351 -16.77 -26.82 -4.75
C ILE A 351 -15.86 -26.92 -5.98
N ARG A 352 -16.26 -27.63 -7.05
CA ARG A 352 -15.54 -27.63 -8.34
C ARG A 352 -15.35 -26.22 -8.88
N GLN A 353 -16.40 -25.41 -8.88
CA GLN A 353 -16.35 -24.03 -9.36
C GLN A 353 -15.42 -23.15 -8.50
N VAL A 354 -15.48 -23.27 -7.17
CA VAL A 354 -14.57 -22.53 -6.27
C VAL A 354 -13.10 -22.91 -6.48
N ILE A 355 -12.80 -24.19 -6.73
CA ILE A 355 -11.45 -24.64 -7.06
C ILE A 355 -11.03 -24.11 -8.44
N HIS A 356 -11.89 -24.24 -9.46
CA HIS A 356 -11.63 -23.73 -10.81
C HIS A 356 -11.30 -22.23 -10.84
N ASP A 357 -12.09 -21.41 -10.15
CA ASP A 357 -12.02 -19.96 -10.25
C ASP A 357 -10.99 -19.31 -9.32
N ARG A 358 -10.42 -20.06 -8.36
CA ARG A 358 -9.62 -19.49 -7.25
C ARG A 358 -8.40 -20.29 -6.81
N ASP A 359 -8.24 -21.56 -7.21
CA ASP A 359 -7.07 -22.34 -6.83
C ASP A 359 -5.86 -21.90 -7.67
N PRO A 360 -4.79 -21.31 -7.08
CA PRO A 360 -3.70 -20.74 -7.85
C PRO A 360 -2.98 -21.74 -8.75
N ASP A 361 -2.93 -23.02 -8.34
CA ASP A 361 -2.24 -24.07 -9.08
C ASP A 361 -3.11 -24.56 -10.26
N VAL A 362 -4.44 -24.43 -10.17
CA VAL A 362 -5.36 -24.70 -11.29
C VAL A 362 -5.39 -23.52 -12.26
N LEU A 363 -5.40 -22.28 -11.74
CA LEU A 363 -5.35 -21.06 -12.55
C LEU A 363 -4.03 -20.89 -13.32
N ALA A 364 -2.92 -21.38 -12.77
CA ALA A 364 -1.62 -21.44 -13.46
C ALA A 364 -1.50 -22.60 -14.47
N GLY A 365 -2.40 -23.59 -14.42
CA GLY A 365 -2.30 -24.82 -15.21
C GLY A 365 -1.34 -25.89 -14.64
N ASP A 366 -0.77 -25.66 -13.45
CA ASP A 366 0.09 -26.62 -12.74
C ASP A 366 -0.69 -27.88 -12.28
N ASN A 367 -1.99 -27.75 -12.06
CA ASN A 367 -2.90 -28.82 -11.65
C ASN A 367 -4.28 -28.67 -12.33
N SER A 368 -5.16 -29.66 -12.18
CA SER A 368 -6.56 -29.60 -12.63
C SER A 368 -7.51 -29.74 -11.45
N VAL A 369 -8.76 -29.26 -11.59
CA VAL A 369 -9.82 -29.45 -10.59
C VAL A 369 -9.97 -30.94 -10.23
N THR A 370 -9.97 -31.82 -11.23
CA THR A 370 -10.04 -33.28 -11.04
C THR A 370 -8.83 -33.82 -10.29
N GLY A 371 -7.63 -33.27 -10.55
CA GLY A 371 -6.42 -33.55 -9.79
C GLY A 371 -6.60 -33.23 -8.31
N VAL A 372 -6.85 -31.96 -7.98
CA VAL A 372 -7.09 -31.48 -6.60
C VAL A 372 -8.14 -32.33 -5.87
N LEU A 373 -9.28 -32.63 -6.51
CA LEU A 373 -10.33 -33.47 -5.92
C LEU A 373 -9.89 -34.92 -5.68
N ASN A 374 -9.00 -35.48 -6.51
CA ASN A 374 -8.44 -36.81 -6.29
C ASN A 374 -7.33 -36.81 -5.22
N GLU A 375 -6.63 -35.69 -5.03
CA GLU A 375 -5.67 -35.52 -3.93
C GLU A 375 -6.37 -35.41 -2.57
N LEU A 376 -7.48 -34.67 -2.49
CA LEU A 376 -8.29 -34.58 -1.27
C LEU A 376 -8.81 -35.96 -0.81
N LYS A 377 -9.05 -36.90 -1.73
CA LYS A 377 -9.46 -38.28 -1.39
C LYS A 377 -8.34 -39.14 -0.77
N LYS A 378 -7.07 -38.69 -0.81
CA LYS A 378 -5.93 -39.45 -0.26
C LYS A 378 -5.90 -39.47 1.29
N ALA A 379 -6.62 -38.56 1.95
CA ALA A 379 -6.62 -38.39 3.40
C ALA A 379 -8.00 -37.96 3.93
N PRO A 380 -8.34 -38.21 5.21
CA PRO A 380 -9.51 -37.60 5.83
C PRO A 380 -9.40 -36.07 5.81
N TYR A 381 -10.48 -35.38 5.45
CA TYR A 381 -10.53 -33.91 5.39
C TYR A 381 -11.80 -33.34 6.03
N THR A 382 -11.72 -32.07 6.42
CA THR A 382 -12.87 -31.25 6.81
C THR A 382 -12.84 -29.96 5.98
N ILE A 383 -13.98 -29.65 5.36
CA ILE A 383 -14.24 -28.39 4.66
C ILE A 383 -14.91 -27.45 5.65
N TYR A 384 -14.33 -26.27 5.81
CA TYR A 384 -14.90 -25.12 6.50
C TYR A 384 -15.20 -24.04 5.46
N GLY A 385 -16.26 -23.27 5.64
CA GLY A 385 -16.60 -22.18 4.73
C GLY A 385 -17.87 -21.47 5.17
N ASP A 386 -18.28 -20.48 4.40
CA ASP A 386 -19.54 -19.76 4.59
C ASP A 386 -20.61 -20.19 3.57
N GLU A 387 -21.89 -20.05 3.94
CA GLU A 387 -23.07 -20.40 3.11
C GLU A 387 -22.93 -20.12 1.58
N PRO A 388 -22.51 -18.92 1.11
CA PRO A 388 -22.36 -18.63 -0.31
C PRO A 388 -21.12 -19.26 -0.96
N LEU A 389 -20.15 -19.74 -0.18
CA LEU A 389 -18.78 -20.11 -0.58
C LEU A 389 -17.97 -18.88 -1.05
N ASP A 390 -18.05 -17.78 -0.31
CA ASP A 390 -17.16 -16.64 -0.47
C ASP A 390 -15.77 -16.94 0.10
N VAL A 391 -15.67 -17.86 1.08
CA VAL A 391 -14.41 -18.46 1.55
C VAL A 391 -14.57 -19.97 1.78
N VAL A 392 -13.61 -20.76 1.29
CA VAL A 392 -13.53 -22.21 1.56
C VAL A 392 -12.14 -22.59 2.05
N ALA A 393 -12.04 -23.13 3.26
CA ALA A 393 -10.82 -23.72 3.81
C ALA A 393 -10.96 -25.24 3.86
N ILE A 394 -9.93 -25.97 3.42
CA ILE A 394 -9.91 -27.44 3.45
C ILE A 394 -8.74 -27.91 4.29
N VAL A 395 -9.04 -28.60 5.38
CA VAL A 395 -8.06 -29.12 6.35
C VAL A 395 -8.01 -30.64 6.25
N THR A 396 -6.84 -31.18 5.91
CA THR A 396 -6.57 -32.62 5.90
C THR A 396 -5.98 -33.05 7.25
N GLN A 397 -6.45 -34.16 7.81
CA GLN A 397 -5.89 -34.74 9.03
C GLN A 397 -6.06 -36.27 9.05
N PRO A 398 -5.03 -37.04 8.63
CA PRO A 398 -4.92 -38.46 8.95
C PRO A 398 -4.88 -38.71 10.46
N GLU A 399 -5.23 -39.92 10.88
CA GLU A 399 -5.23 -40.29 12.29
C GLU A 399 -3.80 -40.31 12.86
N GLY A 400 -3.62 -39.68 14.03
CA GLY A 400 -2.30 -39.49 14.65
C GLY A 400 -1.44 -38.36 14.06
N GLU A 401 -1.85 -37.74 12.95
CA GLU A 401 -1.07 -36.69 12.28
C GLU A 401 -1.49 -35.25 12.63
N ILE A 402 -0.56 -34.31 12.39
CA ILE A 402 -0.81 -32.87 12.44
C ILE A 402 -1.75 -32.45 11.29
N PRO A 403 -2.78 -31.63 11.54
CA PRO A 403 -3.66 -31.14 10.50
C PRO A 403 -2.95 -30.13 9.59
N VAL A 404 -3.21 -30.24 8.29
CA VAL A 404 -2.68 -29.33 7.26
C VAL A 404 -3.85 -28.72 6.49
N MET A 405 -3.98 -27.40 6.54
CA MET A 405 -4.90 -26.66 5.65
C MET A 405 -4.25 -26.60 4.27
N THR A 406 -4.73 -27.44 3.35
CA THR A 406 -4.15 -27.62 2.01
C THR A 406 -4.65 -26.59 1.01
N LYS A 407 -5.83 -25.99 1.24
CA LYS A 407 -6.42 -24.92 0.44
C LYS A 407 -7.16 -23.91 1.32
N LEU A 408 -7.02 -22.62 1.02
CA LEU A 408 -7.80 -21.51 1.57
C LEU A 408 -8.22 -20.60 0.40
N LEU A 409 -9.41 -20.87 -0.15
CA LEU A 409 -9.89 -20.29 -1.41
C LEU A 409 -10.90 -19.17 -1.13
N ALA A 410 -10.38 -17.97 -0.91
CA ALA A 410 -11.18 -16.77 -0.65
C ALA A 410 -11.50 -16.00 -1.94
N SER A 411 -12.75 -15.56 -2.09
CA SER A 411 -13.15 -14.57 -3.09
C SER A 411 -12.73 -13.17 -2.65
N ARG A 412 -12.65 -12.21 -3.58
CA ARG A 412 -12.42 -10.79 -3.24
C ARG A 412 -13.49 -10.23 -2.28
N SER A 413 -14.73 -10.72 -2.35
CA SER A 413 -15.79 -10.36 -1.39
C SER A 413 -15.51 -10.99 -0.02
N GLY A 414 -15.15 -12.27 0.04
CA GLY A 414 -14.77 -12.96 1.28
C GLY A 414 -13.55 -12.33 1.97
N ILE A 415 -12.57 -11.85 1.19
CA ILE A 415 -11.42 -11.07 1.68
C ILE A 415 -11.87 -9.71 2.22
N LEU A 416 -12.50 -8.85 1.41
CA LEU A 416 -12.90 -7.51 1.81
C LEU A 416 -13.85 -7.52 3.03
N ASN A 417 -14.73 -8.51 3.12
CA ASN A 417 -15.65 -8.66 4.25
C ASN A 417 -14.99 -9.31 5.48
N GLY A 418 -13.74 -9.79 5.42
CA GLY A 418 -13.12 -10.51 6.55
C GLY A 418 -13.80 -11.85 6.88
N THR A 419 -14.50 -12.46 5.92
CA THR A 419 -15.02 -13.82 6.06
C THR A 419 -13.87 -14.83 6.25
N VAL A 420 -12.67 -14.51 5.74
CA VAL A 420 -11.45 -15.32 5.92
C VAL A 420 -11.10 -15.44 7.41
N ASP A 421 -11.25 -14.37 8.19
CA ASP A 421 -11.02 -14.36 9.63
C ASP A 421 -12.04 -15.22 10.37
N ASN A 422 -13.33 -15.15 9.99
CA ASN A 422 -14.39 -16.00 10.55
C ASN A 422 -14.08 -17.50 10.31
N VAL A 423 -13.77 -17.89 9.06
CA VAL A 423 -13.48 -19.29 8.69
C VAL A 423 -12.20 -19.78 9.36
N PHE A 424 -11.14 -18.96 9.43
CA PHE A 424 -9.90 -19.33 10.11
C PHE A 424 -10.07 -19.47 11.62
N ASN A 425 -10.91 -18.65 12.25
CA ASN A 425 -11.25 -18.79 13.66
C ASN A 425 -12.05 -20.08 13.95
N ALA A 426 -12.92 -20.51 13.04
CA ALA A 426 -13.57 -21.82 13.14
C ALA A 426 -12.55 -22.98 13.03
N VAL A 427 -11.62 -22.92 12.07
CA VAL A 427 -10.49 -23.87 11.98
C VAL A 427 -9.67 -23.88 13.27
N LYS A 428 -9.38 -22.71 13.85
CA LYS A 428 -8.58 -22.56 15.07
C LYS A 428 -9.29 -23.03 16.35
N LYS A 429 -10.62 -23.01 16.37
CA LYS A 429 -11.46 -23.59 17.45
C LYS A 429 -11.35 -25.12 17.50
N ASP A 430 -11.21 -25.76 16.33
CA ASP A 430 -11.07 -27.21 16.19
C ASP A 430 -9.61 -27.72 16.25
N HIS A 431 -8.67 -26.99 15.66
CA HIS A 431 -7.28 -27.42 15.48
C HIS A 431 -6.32 -26.51 16.26
N ARG A 432 -5.87 -26.95 17.45
CA ARG A 432 -4.92 -26.20 18.33
C ARG A 432 -3.51 -26.05 17.75
N LYS A 433 -3.10 -26.97 16.88
CA LYS A 433 -1.90 -26.92 16.05
C LYS A 433 -2.37 -27.00 14.60
N LEU A 434 -1.77 -26.22 13.70
CA LEU A 434 -2.09 -26.24 12.27
C LEU A 434 -0.86 -25.83 11.45
N PHE A 435 -0.64 -26.49 10.32
CA PHE A 435 0.26 -26.02 9.27
C PHE A 435 -0.55 -25.68 8.01
N TRP A 436 -0.10 -24.70 7.22
CA TRP A 436 -0.71 -24.38 5.93
C TRP A 436 0.30 -23.80 4.96
N THR A 437 -0.05 -23.82 3.68
CA THR A 437 0.77 -23.30 2.60
C THR A 437 0.07 -22.15 1.89
N ALA A 438 0.85 -21.15 1.47
CA ALA A 438 0.43 -20.11 0.54
C ALA A 438 1.60 -19.76 -0.40
N ARG A 439 1.30 -19.22 -1.58
CA ARG A 439 2.34 -18.79 -2.52
C ARG A 439 2.86 -17.41 -2.12
N ALA A 440 4.06 -17.04 -2.56
CA ALA A 440 4.68 -15.76 -2.20
C ALA A 440 4.12 -14.55 -2.97
N ASP A 441 3.38 -14.82 -4.06
CA ASP A 441 2.61 -13.89 -4.89
C ASP A 441 1.15 -13.69 -4.38
N ASP A 442 0.75 -14.34 -3.28
CA ASP A 442 -0.58 -14.22 -2.69
C ASP A 442 -0.86 -12.78 -2.20
N GLU A 443 -1.96 -12.17 -2.68
CA GLU A 443 -2.33 -10.80 -2.32
C GLU A 443 -2.63 -10.62 -0.82
N ASN A 444 -3.01 -11.69 -0.13
CA ASN A 444 -3.34 -11.71 1.29
C ASN A 444 -2.15 -12.19 2.15
N ARG A 445 -0.92 -12.24 1.61
CA ARG A 445 0.27 -12.76 2.33
C ARG A 445 0.48 -12.15 3.72
N ALA A 446 0.22 -10.86 3.91
CA ALA A 446 0.35 -10.20 5.22
C ALA A 446 -0.54 -10.82 6.31
N TRP A 447 -1.80 -11.11 5.95
CA TRP A 447 -2.80 -11.76 6.83
C TRP A 447 -2.32 -13.13 7.34
N HIS A 448 -1.58 -13.88 6.51
CA HIS A 448 -0.99 -15.16 6.90
C HIS A 448 0.16 -14.99 7.90
N PHE A 449 1.05 -14.01 7.70
CA PHE A 449 2.13 -13.71 8.65
C PHE A 449 1.58 -13.26 10.02
N GLU A 450 0.56 -12.40 10.04
CA GLU A 450 -0.12 -11.94 11.25
C GLU A 450 -0.78 -13.06 12.09
N ARG A 451 -1.09 -14.21 11.48
CA ARG A 451 -1.86 -15.31 12.10
C ARG A 451 -1.02 -16.57 12.37
N ALA A 452 0.28 -16.51 12.08
CA ALA A 452 1.23 -17.59 12.27
C ALA A 452 2.16 -17.32 13.47
N ASP A 453 2.48 -18.37 14.22
CA ASP A 453 3.54 -18.34 15.23
C ASP A 453 4.93 -18.40 14.56
N GLY A 454 5.00 -18.96 13.34
CA GLY A 454 6.22 -19.04 12.55
C GLY A 454 5.94 -19.37 11.08
N SER A 455 6.94 -19.12 10.24
CA SER A 455 6.87 -19.38 8.79
C SER A 455 8.23 -19.72 8.18
N PHE A 456 8.19 -20.30 6.99
CA PHE A 456 9.35 -20.56 6.14
C PHE A 456 8.98 -20.27 4.68
N THR A 457 9.86 -19.60 3.93
CA THR A 457 9.62 -19.23 2.52
C THR A 457 10.81 -19.63 1.65
N ARG A 458 10.53 -20.24 0.49
CA ARG A 458 11.52 -20.68 -0.50
C ARG A 458 10.90 -20.70 -1.89
N ALA A 459 11.66 -20.34 -2.94
CA ALA A 459 11.27 -20.53 -4.34
C ALA A 459 9.83 -20.07 -4.70
N GLY A 460 9.39 -18.93 -4.14
CA GLY A 460 8.04 -18.40 -4.39
C GLY A 460 6.91 -19.09 -3.62
N LYS A 461 7.22 -19.96 -2.65
CA LYS A 461 6.27 -20.76 -1.86
C LYS A 461 6.54 -20.61 -0.36
N SER A 462 5.49 -20.55 0.46
CA SER A 462 5.59 -20.30 1.91
C SER A 462 4.79 -21.32 2.72
N LEU A 463 5.43 -21.88 3.74
CA LEU A 463 4.83 -22.69 4.80
C LEU A 463 4.64 -21.82 6.04
N PHE A 464 3.50 -21.96 6.71
CA PHE A 464 3.14 -21.26 7.94
C PHE A 464 2.60 -22.24 8.98
N TRP A 465 2.70 -21.91 10.26
CA TRP A 465 2.11 -22.70 11.34
C TRP A 465 1.69 -21.87 12.55
N TYR A 466 0.81 -22.44 13.39
CA TYR A 466 0.60 -22.00 14.76
C TYR A 466 0.48 -23.20 15.71
N GLY A 467 0.63 -22.94 17.01
CA GLY A 467 0.53 -23.92 18.10
C GLY A 467 1.79 -24.75 18.34
N VAL A 468 2.85 -24.54 17.55
CA VAL A 468 4.15 -25.23 17.68
C VAL A 468 5.25 -24.19 17.89
N GLN A 469 5.81 -24.20 19.11
CA GLN A 469 6.76 -23.18 19.60
C GLN A 469 8.19 -23.73 19.74
N ASP A 470 8.36 -25.05 19.85
CA ASP A 470 9.68 -25.70 19.81
C ASP A 470 10.13 -25.94 18.37
N VAL A 471 11.25 -25.34 17.99
CA VAL A 471 11.87 -25.52 16.66
C VAL A 471 12.22 -26.98 16.37
N ASN A 472 12.56 -27.78 17.39
CA ASN A 472 12.83 -29.21 17.21
C ASN A 472 11.54 -30.02 16.94
N GLU A 473 10.39 -29.56 17.42
CA GLU A 473 9.09 -30.13 17.06
C GLU A 473 8.72 -29.74 15.62
N VAL A 474 8.90 -28.47 15.23
CA VAL A 474 8.69 -28.01 13.84
C VAL A 474 9.55 -28.82 12.86
N GLU A 475 10.83 -29.03 13.16
CA GLU A 475 11.74 -29.76 12.28
C GLU A 475 11.32 -31.24 12.11
N LYS A 476 10.84 -31.89 13.18
CA LYS A 476 10.30 -33.27 13.13
C LYS A 476 9.03 -33.33 12.27
N ILE A 477 8.11 -32.37 12.46
CA ILE A 477 6.85 -32.30 11.71
C ILE A 477 7.13 -32.05 10.21
N VAL A 478 8.07 -31.15 9.89
CA VAL A 478 8.52 -30.89 8.52
C VAL A 478 9.14 -32.13 7.87
N LYS A 479 10.01 -32.87 8.57
CA LYS A 479 10.58 -34.12 8.07
C LYS A 479 9.50 -35.19 7.85
N ALA A 480 8.48 -35.25 8.71
CA ALA A 480 7.32 -36.12 8.53
C ALA A 480 6.52 -35.74 7.27
N PHE A 481 6.30 -34.45 6.99
CA PHE A 481 5.67 -33.98 5.75
C PHE A 481 6.49 -34.31 4.50
N GLU A 482 7.83 -34.23 4.56
CA GLU A 482 8.69 -34.68 3.45
C GLU A 482 8.55 -36.19 3.21
N SER A 483 8.56 -37.02 4.27
CA SER A 483 8.45 -38.48 4.15
C SER A 483 7.07 -38.99 3.73
N THR A 484 6.00 -38.25 4.04
CA THR A 484 4.61 -38.60 3.69
C THR A 484 4.16 -37.98 2.36
N GLY A 485 4.88 -36.98 1.85
CA GLY A 485 4.49 -36.21 0.67
C GLY A 485 3.22 -35.35 0.87
N ARG A 486 2.77 -35.15 2.12
CA ARG A 486 1.55 -34.37 2.43
C ARG A 486 1.67 -32.87 2.15
N ILE A 487 2.88 -32.36 2.05
CA ILE A 487 3.20 -31.01 1.59
C ILE A 487 4.28 -31.14 0.51
N ASP A 488 4.08 -30.48 -0.63
CA ASP A 488 5.04 -30.43 -1.73
C ASP A 488 6.41 -29.92 -1.22
N ARG A 489 7.48 -30.65 -1.57
CA ARG A 489 8.87 -30.41 -1.19
C ARG A 489 9.31 -28.95 -1.37
N SER A 490 8.76 -28.24 -2.35
CA SER A 490 9.08 -26.84 -2.64
C SER A 490 8.61 -25.85 -1.55
N TYR A 491 7.64 -26.22 -0.71
CA TYR A 491 7.27 -25.48 0.51
C TYR A 491 8.14 -25.82 1.72
N LEU A 492 9.03 -26.83 1.65
CA LEU A 492 9.76 -27.38 2.80
C LEU A 492 11.25 -26.93 2.86
N PRO A 493 11.82 -26.71 4.07
CA PRO A 493 13.22 -26.29 4.29
C PRO A 493 14.24 -27.44 4.15
N VAL A 494 14.12 -28.24 3.09
CA VAL A 494 14.88 -29.49 2.91
C VAL A 494 16.06 -29.36 1.96
N GLY A 495 17.10 -30.15 2.16
CA GLY A 495 18.32 -30.14 1.32
C GLY A 495 18.08 -30.56 -0.15
N PRO A 496 19.12 -30.54 -1.00
CA PRO A 496 19.07 -31.19 -2.31
C PRO A 496 18.64 -32.65 -2.15
N ALA A 497 17.86 -33.16 -3.10
CA ALA A 497 17.35 -34.53 -3.02
C ALA A 497 18.49 -35.56 -3.05
N ALA A 498 18.38 -36.61 -2.23
CA ALA A 498 19.30 -37.74 -2.30
C ALA A 498 19.23 -38.39 -3.69
N PRO A 499 20.36 -38.76 -4.34
CA PRO A 499 20.34 -39.45 -5.61
C PRO A 499 19.59 -40.80 -5.51
N PRO A 500 18.87 -41.22 -6.56
CA PRO A 500 18.28 -42.55 -6.59
C PRO A 500 19.37 -43.64 -6.46
N PRO A 501 19.08 -44.78 -5.81
CA PRO A 501 20.07 -45.82 -5.56
C PRO A 501 20.59 -46.40 -6.88
N ARG A 502 21.90 -46.26 -7.12
CA ARG A 502 22.56 -46.85 -8.29
C ARG A 502 22.62 -48.37 -8.16
N ALA A 503 22.16 -49.08 -9.18
CA ALA A 503 22.45 -50.50 -9.35
C ALA A 503 23.97 -50.72 -9.59
N GLY A 504 24.49 -51.86 -9.14
CA GLY A 504 25.87 -52.31 -9.42
C GLY A 504 26.10 -52.59 -10.92
N ASN A 505 27.33 -52.69 -11.43
CA ASN A 505 28.46 -53.38 -10.81
C ASN A 505 29.84 -52.87 -11.24
N LEU A 506 30.84 -53.19 -10.40
CA LEU A 506 32.20 -53.67 -10.70
C LEU A 506 32.70 -53.46 -12.16
N THR A 507 33.84 -52.80 -12.40
CA THR A 507 35.19 -53.24 -11.98
C THR A 507 36.20 -52.08 -12.04
N GLY A 508 37.41 -52.26 -11.46
CA GLY A 508 38.35 -51.16 -11.21
C GLY A 508 39.51 -50.99 -12.21
N ALA A 509 40.02 -49.76 -12.29
CA ALA A 509 41.33 -49.41 -12.83
C ALA A 509 42.07 -48.46 -11.85
N ARG A 510 43.40 -48.38 -11.94
CA ARG A 510 44.26 -47.86 -10.86
C ARG A 510 44.45 -46.34 -10.89
N SER A 511 44.68 -45.78 -9.70
CA SER A 511 45.15 -44.42 -9.49
C SER A 511 46.54 -44.18 -10.10
N TYR A 512 46.74 -43.00 -10.70
CA TYR A 512 48.07 -42.41 -10.87
C TYR A 512 48.00 -40.93 -10.50
N SER A 513 48.95 -40.47 -9.69
CA SER A 513 49.15 -39.06 -9.37
C SER A 513 50.45 -38.58 -9.99
N THR A 514 50.45 -37.41 -10.61
CA THR A 514 51.68 -36.66 -10.92
C THR A 514 51.44 -35.17 -10.67
N PHE A 515 52.25 -34.59 -9.78
CA PHE A 515 52.45 -33.15 -9.73
C PHE A 515 53.38 -32.75 -10.88
N ALA A 516 53.01 -31.71 -11.65
CA ALA A 516 53.92 -31.03 -12.55
C ALA A 516 53.66 -29.51 -12.48
N ARG A 517 54.73 -28.70 -12.58
CA ARG A 517 54.67 -27.24 -12.46
C ARG A 517 54.56 -26.55 -13.82
N ARG A 518 54.10 -25.30 -13.82
CA ARG A 518 54.28 -24.32 -14.91
C ARG A 518 55.70 -24.35 -15.48
N PRO A 519 55.83 -24.04 -16.78
CA PRO A 519 56.61 -22.85 -17.14
C PRO A 519 55.82 -21.84 -17.98
N VAL A 520 56.31 -20.60 -18.00
CA VAL A 520 55.95 -19.53 -18.95
C VAL A 520 57.25 -19.12 -19.64
N PRO A 521 57.29 -19.08 -20.98
CA PRO A 521 57.84 -17.87 -21.62
C PRO A 521 57.20 -17.53 -22.99
N GLY A 522 57.49 -16.31 -23.47
CA GLY A 522 57.59 -16.05 -24.92
C GLY A 522 56.39 -15.35 -25.59
N SER A 523 56.21 -14.04 -25.34
CA SER A 523 55.32 -13.20 -26.14
C SER A 523 55.96 -12.81 -27.48
N SER A 524 55.60 -13.51 -28.57
CA SER A 524 55.88 -13.04 -29.93
C SER A 524 55.00 -11.85 -30.26
N ARG A 525 55.61 -10.72 -30.67
CA ARG A 525 54.89 -9.49 -31.05
C ARG A 525 54.27 -9.62 -32.44
N GLY A 526 53.12 -10.29 -32.54
CA GLY A 526 52.25 -10.17 -33.70
C GLY A 526 51.57 -8.80 -33.71
N TYR A 527 52.06 -7.88 -34.55
CA TYR A 527 51.31 -6.66 -34.90
C TYR A 527 50.15 -7.01 -35.84
N ALA A 528 49.14 -7.69 -35.30
CA ALA A 528 47.84 -7.71 -35.92
C ALA A 528 47.24 -6.30 -35.79
N THR A 529 46.97 -5.65 -36.92
CA THR A 529 46.14 -4.44 -36.96
C THR A 529 44.71 -4.84 -36.59
N ALA A 530 44.42 -4.88 -35.29
CA ALA A 530 43.08 -5.06 -34.81
C ALA A 530 42.21 -3.93 -35.40
N ALA A 531 41.20 -4.31 -36.19
CA ALA A 531 40.09 -3.40 -36.45
C ALA A 531 39.54 -2.94 -35.09
N ALA A 532 39.20 -1.64 -34.97
CA ALA A 532 38.69 -1.09 -33.73
C ALA A 532 37.53 -2.00 -33.23
N PRO A 533 37.57 -2.47 -31.96
CA PRO A 533 36.65 -3.49 -31.49
C PRO A 533 35.22 -3.00 -31.67
N GLN A 534 34.39 -3.79 -32.38
CA GLN A 534 33.02 -3.38 -32.67
C GLN A 534 32.28 -3.11 -31.35
N PRO A 535 31.54 -1.98 -31.24
CA PRO A 535 30.81 -1.64 -30.03
C PRO A 535 29.93 -2.80 -29.53
N LYS A 536 30.08 -3.15 -28.25
CA LYS A 536 29.34 -4.25 -27.64
C LYS A 536 27.86 -3.88 -27.56
N ARG A 537 26.99 -4.81 -27.99
CA ARG A 537 25.56 -4.55 -28.19
C ARG A 537 24.82 -4.71 -26.88
N LEU A 538 24.15 -3.65 -26.44
CA LEU A 538 23.44 -3.60 -25.16
C LEU A 538 21.94 -3.54 -25.38
N ALA A 539 21.19 -4.34 -24.60
CA ALA A 539 19.74 -4.30 -24.56
C ALA A 539 19.24 -3.80 -23.20
N LEU A 540 18.28 -2.86 -23.21
CA LEU A 540 17.72 -2.23 -22.00
C LEU A 540 16.24 -2.57 -21.86
N ILE A 541 15.90 -3.37 -20.86
CA ILE A 541 14.52 -3.74 -20.55
C ILE A 541 13.97 -2.77 -19.50
N GLY A 542 12.85 -2.09 -19.78
CA GLY A 542 12.21 -1.17 -18.82
C GLY A 542 12.59 0.32 -18.96
N ALA A 543 13.18 0.74 -20.09
CA ALA A 543 13.76 2.07 -20.30
C ALA A 543 12.84 3.31 -20.15
N ARG A 544 11.55 3.13 -19.84
CA ARG A 544 10.56 4.22 -19.69
C ARG A 544 10.76 5.05 -18.41
N GLY A 545 11.29 4.46 -17.34
CA GLY A 545 11.49 5.15 -16.06
C GLY A 545 12.69 6.11 -16.11
N PHE A 546 12.75 7.09 -15.20
CA PHE A 546 13.83 8.11 -15.18
C PHE A 546 15.24 7.51 -15.19
N THR A 547 15.48 6.42 -14.43
CA THR A 547 16.76 5.69 -14.45
C THR A 547 17.11 5.15 -15.84
N GLY A 548 16.12 4.63 -16.58
CA GLY A 548 16.30 4.12 -17.94
C GLY A 548 16.57 5.22 -18.96
N GLN A 549 15.87 6.36 -18.86
CA GLN A 549 16.15 7.54 -19.67
C GLN A 549 17.56 8.09 -19.38
N THR A 550 17.92 8.21 -18.10
CA THR A 550 19.24 8.67 -17.63
C THR A 550 20.37 7.76 -18.12
N LEU A 551 20.19 6.44 -18.08
CA LEU A 551 21.15 5.47 -18.60
C LEU A 551 21.27 5.56 -20.13
N THR A 552 20.15 5.73 -20.84
CA THR A 552 20.17 5.97 -22.30
C THR A 552 21.01 7.20 -22.66
N SER A 553 20.84 8.32 -21.94
CA SER A 553 21.62 9.55 -22.15
C SER A 553 23.13 9.38 -21.88
N LEU A 554 23.52 8.49 -20.96
CA LEU A 554 24.92 8.11 -20.76
C LEU A 554 25.44 7.23 -21.90
N LEU A 555 24.67 6.22 -22.32
CA LEU A 555 25.05 5.31 -23.42
C LEU A 555 25.23 6.01 -24.77
N SER A 556 24.50 7.11 -25.01
CA SER A 556 24.72 8.02 -26.15
C SER A 556 26.17 8.51 -26.25
N ASN A 557 26.85 8.68 -25.12
CA ASN A 557 28.23 9.19 -25.05
C ASN A 557 29.28 8.09 -24.83
N HIS A 558 28.88 6.81 -24.73
CA HIS A 558 29.80 5.72 -24.41
C HIS A 558 30.63 5.27 -25.64
N PRO A 559 31.98 5.22 -25.58
CA PRO A 559 32.81 4.95 -26.76
C PRO A 559 32.77 3.50 -27.27
N HIS A 560 32.31 2.53 -26.46
CA HIS A 560 32.42 1.09 -26.77
C HIS A 560 31.14 0.26 -26.51
N LEU A 561 30.01 0.92 -26.20
CA LEU A 561 28.73 0.27 -25.90
C LEU A 561 27.65 0.90 -26.75
N ASP A 562 26.84 0.07 -27.39
CA ASP A 562 25.82 0.52 -28.31
C ASP A 562 24.47 -0.09 -27.98
N LEU A 563 23.52 0.76 -27.60
CA LEU A 563 22.15 0.38 -27.31
C LEU A 563 21.51 -0.10 -28.62
N THR A 564 21.18 -1.38 -28.73
CA THR A 564 20.57 -1.97 -29.95
C THR A 564 19.09 -2.29 -29.78
N HIS A 565 18.65 -2.67 -28.57
CA HIS A 565 17.25 -3.04 -28.31
C HIS A 565 16.76 -2.42 -27.01
N VAL A 566 15.53 -1.92 -27.02
CA VAL A 566 14.95 -1.19 -25.87
C VAL A 566 13.51 -1.60 -25.68
N SER A 567 13.22 -2.36 -24.61
CA SER A 567 11.88 -2.92 -24.38
C SER A 567 11.03 -2.00 -23.49
N SER A 568 9.83 -1.67 -23.98
CA SER A 568 8.79 -0.94 -23.25
C SER A 568 7.39 -1.25 -23.81
N ARG A 569 6.59 -2.02 -23.05
CA ARG A 569 5.18 -2.36 -23.33
C ARG A 569 4.30 -1.16 -23.71
N GLN A 570 4.62 0.05 -23.23
CA GLN A 570 3.82 1.27 -23.43
C GLN A 570 4.36 2.19 -24.53
N LEU A 571 5.63 2.05 -24.91
CA LEU A 571 6.27 2.90 -25.93
C LEU A 571 6.59 2.14 -27.21
N ALA A 572 6.29 0.85 -27.30
CA ALA A 572 6.52 0.03 -28.48
C ALA A 572 6.03 0.71 -29.78
N GLY A 573 6.93 0.86 -30.74
CA GLY A 573 6.70 1.57 -32.01
C GLY A 573 7.10 3.05 -32.03
N PHE A 574 7.34 3.70 -30.88
CA PHE A 574 7.88 5.06 -30.81
C PHE A 574 9.42 5.07 -30.83
N SER A 575 10.02 6.16 -31.32
CA SER A 575 11.47 6.38 -31.26
C SER A 575 11.94 6.75 -29.85
N LEU A 576 13.23 6.53 -29.59
CA LEU A 576 13.95 6.85 -28.36
C LEU A 576 14.81 8.12 -28.56
N PRO A 577 14.25 9.34 -28.41
CA PRO A 577 14.98 10.59 -28.68
C PRO A 577 16.16 10.84 -27.73
N GLU A 578 16.21 10.18 -26.57
CA GLU A 578 17.32 10.25 -25.62
C GLU A 578 18.60 9.54 -26.12
N TYR A 579 18.51 8.72 -27.18
CA TYR A 579 19.65 8.02 -27.78
C TYR A 579 20.10 8.65 -29.10
N THR A 580 21.28 9.26 -29.12
CA THR A 580 21.70 10.15 -30.23
C THR A 580 22.65 9.53 -31.25
N LYS A 581 23.05 8.27 -31.08
CA LYS A 581 24.05 7.60 -31.95
C LYS A 581 23.46 6.99 -33.23
N LYS A 582 22.21 6.53 -33.16
CA LYS A 582 21.43 5.95 -34.26
C LYS A 582 19.96 5.92 -33.87
N ASP A 583 19.06 5.86 -34.83
CA ASP A 583 17.64 5.70 -34.56
C ASP A 583 17.37 4.34 -33.90
N VAL A 584 16.83 4.38 -32.68
CA VAL A 584 16.38 3.20 -31.94
C VAL A 584 14.90 3.36 -31.64
N THR A 585 14.12 2.34 -31.97
CA THR A 585 12.67 2.28 -31.72
C THR A 585 12.43 1.36 -30.53
N TYR A 586 11.55 1.77 -29.60
CA TYR A 586 11.09 0.92 -28.53
C TYR A 586 10.37 -0.31 -29.11
N SER A 587 10.68 -1.50 -28.58
CA SER A 587 9.98 -2.75 -28.88
C SER A 587 9.21 -3.26 -27.66
N ASN A 588 8.44 -4.32 -27.84
CA ASN A 588 7.80 -5.07 -26.76
C ASN A 588 8.39 -6.49 -26.73
N LEU A 589 9.62 -6.64 -26.23
CA LEU A 589 10.29 -7.94 -26.18
C LEU A 589 9.59 -8.84 -25.15
N SER A 590 9.16 -10.03 -25.58
CA SER A 590 8.67 -11.08 -24.69
C SER A 590 9.83 -11.84 -24.01
N VAL A 591 9.49 -12.83 -23.17
CA VAL A 591 10.47 -13.72 -22.54
C VAL A 591 11.14 -14.60 -23.60
N GLU A 592 10.35 -15.06 -24.57
CA GLU A 592 10.76 -15.89 -25.71
C GLU A 592 11.61 -15.09 -26.73
N ASP A 593 11.33 -13.79 -26.92
CA ASP A 593 12.19 -12.90 -27.69
C ASP A 593 13.58 -12.78 -27.06
N VAL A 594 13.64 -12.55 -25.74
CA VAL A 594 14.90 -12.39 -25.01
C VAL A 594 15.72 -13.69 -25.01
N GLU A 595 15.07 -14.84 -24.85
CA GLU A 595 15.70 -16.16 -24.95
C GLU A 595 16.29 -16.43 -26.34
N ARG A 596 15.54 -16.12 -27.41
CA ARG A 596 16.02 -16.21 -28.80
C ARG A 596 17.20 -15.27 -29.04
N MET A 597 17.08 -14.00 -28.68
CA MET A 597 18.11 -12.98 -28.90
C MET A 597 19.42 -13.29 -28.17
N GLU A 598 19.36 -13.92 -26.98
CA GLU A 598 20.56 -14.39 -26.30
C GLU A 598 21.19 -15.61 -27.00
N LYS A 599 20.37 -16.60 -27.37
CA LYS A 599 20.79 -17.83 -28.07
C LYS A 599 21.44 -17.56 -29.43
N ASP A 600 20.81 -16.70 -30.23
CA ASP A 600 21.31 -16.27 -31.54
C ASP A 600 22.46 -15.24 -31.40
N GLY A 601 22.72 -14.77 -30.17
CA GLY A 601 23.85 -13.92 -29.84
C GLY A 601 23.71 -12.48 -30.34
N GLU A 602 22.49 -11.97 -30.47
CA GLU A 602 22.18 -10.58 -30.84
C GLU A 602 22.68 -9.57 -29.80
N VAL A 603 22.76 -9.99 -28.54
CA VAL A 603 23.12 -9.13 -27.39
C VAL A 603 24.41 -9.60 -26.73
N ASP A 604 25.20 -8.65 -26.23
CA ASP A 604 26.42 -8.86 -25.45
C ASP A 604 26.23 -8.50 -23.96
N ALA A 605 25.34 -7.55 -23.66
CA ALA A 605 24.94 -7.21 -22.29
C ALA A 605 23.47 -6.80 -22.17
N TRP A 606 22.80 -7.23 -21.11
CA TRP A 606 21.43 -6.84 -20.77
C TRP A 606 21.41 -5.98 -19.50
N VAL A 607 20.54 -4.97 -19.48
CA VAL A 607 20.24 -4.19 -18.27
C VAL A 607 18.74 -4.31 -17.97
N MET A 608 18.43 -4.72 -16.75
CA MET A 608 17.06 -4.84 -16.24
C MET A 608 16.69 -3.60 -15.42
N ALA A 609 16.14 -2.58 -16.09
CA ALA A 609 15.58 -1.37 -15.48
C ALA A 609 14.09 -1.56 -15.11
N LEU A 610 13.78 -2.71 -14.50
CA LEU A 610 12.42 -3.14 -14.18
C LEU A 610 12.03 -2.87 -12.71
N PRO A 611 10.73 -2.85 -12.37
CA PRO A 611 10.28 -2.90 -10.99
C PRO A 611 10.68 -4.22 -10.30
N ASN A 612 10.85 -4.18 -8.99
CA ASN A 612 11.10 -5.39 -8.18
C ASN A 612 9.99 -6.45 -8.38
N GLY A 613 10.37 -7.71 -8.41
CA GLY A 613 9.53 -8.89 -8.63
C GLY A 613 9.35 -9.26 -10.10
N ILE A 614 9.95 -8.52 -11.04
CA ILE A 614 9.69 -8.64 -12.49
C ILE A 614 10.95 -9.09 -13.28
N CYS A 615 12.14 -9.05 -12.69
CA CYS A 615 13.38 -9.38 -13.42
C CYS A 615 13.51 -10.88 -13.74
N LYS A 616 13.00 -11.75 -12.85
CA LYS A 616 13.27 -13.19 -12.91
C LYS A 616 12.91 -13.88 -14.24
N PRO A 617 11.71 -13.71 -14.84
CA PRO A 617 11.38 -14.38 -16.09
C PRO A 617 12.33 -14.04 -17.25
N PHE A 618 12.81 -12.79 -17.31
CA PHE A 618 13.77 -12.35 -18.33
C PHE A 618 15.18 -12.88 -18.05
N VAL A 619 15.62 -12.92 -16.78
CA VAL A 619 16.89 -13.55 -16.40
C VAL A 619 16.88 -15.04 -16.71
N ASP A 620 15.81 -15.75 -16.35
CA ASP A 620 15.67 -17.19 -16.62
C ASP A 620 15.69 -17.49 -18.13
N ALA A 621 15.16 -16.58 -18.97
CA ALA A 621 15.26 -16.65 -20.42
C ALA A 621 16.69 -16.43 -20.96
N ILE A 622 17.43 -15.47 -20.40
CA ILE A 622 18.84 -15.25 -20.75
C ILE A 622 19.68 -16.47 -20.30
N ASP A 623 19.41 -17.06 -19.14
CA ASP A 623 20.11 -18.25 -18.66
C ASP A 623 19.85 -19.47 -19.57
N ARG A 624 18.61 -19.67 -20.06
CA ARG A 624 18.29 -20.71 -21.06
C ARG A 624 18.93 -20.43 -22.42
N GLY A 625 18.77 -19.21 -22.95
CA GLY A 625 19.34 -18.81 -24.23
C GLY A 625 20.87 -18.95 -24.26
N ALA A 626 21.54 -18.54 -23.18
CA ALA A 626 22.98 -18.67 -23.02
C ALA A 626 23.46 -20.13 -22.92
N ALA A 627 22.62 -21.06 -22.42
CA ALA A 627 22.94 -22.49 -22.40
C ALA A 627 22.89 -23.13 -23.80
N GLU A 628 22.13 -22.56 -24.75
CA GLU A 628 22.07 -22.99 -26.16
C GLU A 628 22.99 -22.17 -27.09
N ARG A 629 23.55 -21.06 -26.60
CA ARG A 629 24.42 -20.14 -27.34
C ARG A 629 25.77 -20.78 -27.67
N LYS A 630 26.24 -20.61 -28.92
CA LYS A 630 27.59 -21.03 -29.34
C LYS A 630 28.65 -19.98 -29.01
N GLY A 631 28.87 -19.73 -27.72
CA GLY A 631 29.88 -18.81 -27.21
C GLY A 631 29.58 -18.37 -25.79
N ASP A 632 30.39 -17.44 -25.27
CA ASP A 632 30.15 -16.81 -23.97
C ASP A 632 28.77 -16.15 -23.90
N GLY A 633 27.99 -16.50 -22.88
CA GLY A 633 26.75 -15.80 -22.53
C GLY A 633 27.00 -14.33 -22.14
N SER A 634 25.96 -13.51 -22.30
CA SER A 634 25.98 -12.08 -21.99
C SER A 634 26.17 -11.76 -20.50
N VAL A 635 26.61 -10.52 -20.24
CA VAL A 635 26.57 -9.90 -18.90
C VAL A 635 25.15 -9.40 -18.63
N VAL A 636 24.60 -9.64 -17.44
CA VAL A 636 23.32 -9.08 -17.00
C VAL A 636 23.53 -8.22 -15.76
N VAL A 637 23.04 -6.97 -15.82
CA VAL A 637 23.00 -6.06 -14.67
C VAL A 637 21.54 -5.81 -14.26
N ASP A 638 21.20 -6.17 -13.02
CA ASP A 638 19.90 -5.91 -12.41
C ASP A 638 19.91 -4.57 -11.66
N LEU A 639 18.98 -3.66 -11.97
CA LEU A 639 18.79 -2.40 -11.23
C LEU A 639 17.71 -2.51 -10.15
N SER A 640 16.89 -3.56 -10.18
CA SER A 640 15.88 -3.84 -9.16
C SER A 640 16.54 -4.33 -7.86
N ALA A 641 15.74 -4.74 -6.89
CA ALA A 641 16.23 -5.39 -5.67
C ALA A 641 16.28 -6.93 -5.75
N ASP A 642 15.80 -7.52 -6.85
CA ASP A 642 15.49 -8.96 -6.95
C ASP A 642 16.71 -9.84 -6.67
N TYR A 643 17.89 -9.43 -7.15
CA TYR A 643 19.13 -10.19 -7.00
C TYR A 643 20.16 -9.56 -6.03
N ARG A 644 19.80 -8.52 -5.28
CA ARG A 644 20.72 -7.85 -4.34
C ARG A 644 21.05 -8.67 -3.09
N PHE A 645 20.26 -9.70 -2.81
CA PHE A 645 20.43 -10.57 -1.64
C PHE A 645 20.98 -11.95 -2.00
N GLU A 646 20.95 -12.35 -3.29
CA GLU A 646 21.35 -13.69 -3.74
C GLU A 646 22.87 -13.88 -3.78
N ASP A 647 23.38 -14.97 -3.21
CA ASP A 647 24.83 -15.25 -3.18
C ASP A 647 25.39 -15.71 -4.55
N GLY A 648 24.52 -16.02 -5.53
CA GLY A 648 24.91 -16.28 -6.92
C GLY A 648 25.14 -15.03 -7.78
N TRP A 649 24.95 -13.82 -7.22
CA TRP A 649 25.06 -12.54 -7.94
C TRP A 649 26.16 -11.66 -7.33
N THR A 650 26.96 -11.03 -8.19
CA THR A 650 28.02 -10.12 -7.75
C THR A 650 27.44 -8.75 -7.41
N TYR A 651 27.64 -8.27 -6.18
CA TYR A 651 27.07 -7.00 -5.72
C TYR A 651 27.92 -5.81 -6.17
N GLY A 652 27.37 -4.99 -7.06
CA GLY A 652 28.12 -4.01 -7.87
C GLY A 652 28.44 -2.68 -7.19
N LEU A 653 29.24 -2.69 -6.12
CA LEU A 653 29.86 -1.48 -5.52
C LEU A 653 31.40 -1.60 -5.54
N PRO A 654 32.06 -1.20 -6.65
CA PRO A 654 33.50 -1.37 -6.86
C PRO A 654 34.37 -0.80 -5.74
N GLU A 655 33.96 0.34 -5.17
CA GLU A 655 34.66 1.07 -4.10
C GLU A 655 34.77 0.26 -2.81
N LEU A 656 33.85 -0.70 -2.57
CA LEU A 656 33.77 -1.49 -1.34
C LEU A 656 34.12 -2.97 -1.53
N TYR A 657 33.64 -3.63 -2.58
CA TYR A 657 33.74 -5.09 -2.73
C TYR A 657 34.77 -5.57 -3.76
N GLY A 658 35.47 -4.63 -4.40
CA GLY A 658 36.60 -4.93 -5.29
C GLY A 658 36.19 -5.13 -6.76
N ARG A 659 37.08 -4.71 -7.65
CA ARG A 659 36.85 -4.61 -9.09
C ARG A 659 36.97 -5.95 -9.83
N ASP A 660 37.81 -6.86 -9.35
CA ASP A 660 38.10 -8.10 -10.06
C ASP A 660 36.97 -9.13 -10.00
N ALA A 661 36.18 -9.14 -8.92
CA ALA A 661 34.93 -9.90 -8.86
C ALA A 661 33.97 -9.45 -9.97
N ILE A 662 33.76 -8.13 -10.09
CA ILE A 662 32.87 -7.52 -11.09
C ILE A 662 33.38 -7.76 -12.52
N ARG A 663 34.70 -7.68 -12.76
CA ARG A 663 35.33 -8.05 -14.04
C ARG A 663 35.10 -9.51 -14.45
N SER A 664 34.95 -10.41 -13.48
CA SER A 664 34.65 -11.83 -13.74
C SER A 664 33.15 -12.15 -13.82
N ALA A 665 32.26 -11.20 -13.49
CA ALA A 665 30.85 -11.46 -13.25
C ALA A 665 30.00 -11.38 -14.53
N LYS A 666 29.22 -12.44 -14.80
CA LYS A 666 28.14 -12.43 -15.80
C LYS A 666 26.79 -12.01 -15.22
N ARG A 667 26.64 -11.98 -13.90
CA ARG A 667 25.38 -11.68 -13.18
C ARG A 667 25.69 -10.70 -12.04
N ILE A 668 25.27 -9.45 -12.19
CA ILE A 668 25.64 -8.33 -11.30
C ILE A 668 24.38 -7.64 -10.78
N SER A 669 24.21 -7.59 -9.45
CA SER A 669 23.11 -6.87 -8.83
C SER A 669 23.58 -5.48 -8.45
N ASN A 670 22.98 -4.46 -9.09
CA ASN A 670 23.33 -3.08 -8.83
C ASN A 670 22.74 -2.65 -7.47
N PRO A 671 23.56 -2.09 -6.58
CA PRO A 671 23.11 -1.53 -5.31
C PRO A 671 21.98 -0.51 -5.44
N GLY A 672 21.18 -0.38 -4.40
CA GLY A 672 20.17 0.67 -4.28
C GLY A 672 20.78 2.01 -3.89
N CYS A 673 20.24 3.12 -4.42
CA CYS A 673 20.77 4.47 -4.22
C CYS A 673 21.07 4.86 -2.76
N TYR A 674 20.14 4.62 -1.83
CA TYR A 674 20.37 4.83 -0.40
C TYR A 674 21.32 3.78 0.20
N ALA A 675 21.26 2.52 -0.24
CA ALA A 675 22.19 1.50 0.23
C ALA A 675 23.63 1.85 -0.14
N THR A 676 23.90 2.35 -1.36
CA THR A 676 25.21 2.88 -1.76
C THR A 676 25.66 3.99 -0.82
N SER A 677 24.84 5.02 -0.58
CA SER A 677 25.22 6.13 0.31
C SER A 677 25.44 5.69 1.76
N THR A 678 24.58 4.83 2.31
CA THR A 678 24.70 4.27 3.67
C THR A 678 25.95 3.41 3.83
N GLN A 679 26.29 2.59 2.83
CA GLN A 679 27.49 1.75 2.87
C GLN A 679 28.77 2.58 2.78
N LEU A 680 28.82 3.56 1.87
CA LEU A 680 29.96 4.46 1.74
C LEU A 680 30.14 5.35 2.99
N LEU A 681 29.04 5.70 3.68
CA LEU A 681 29.07 6.35 4.98
C LEU A 681 29.64 5.45 6.08
N ILE A 682 29.19 4.19 6.21
CA ILE A 682 29.55 3.35 7.37
C ILE A 682 30.92 2.66 7.21
N ALA A 683 31.31 2.28 5.98
CA ALA A 683 32.47 1.42 5.74
C ALA A 683 33.81 1.89 6.37
N PRO A 684 34.19 3.19 6.35
CA PRO A 684 35.45 3.64 6.99
C PRO A 684 35.43 3.51 8.52
N LEU A 685 34.24 3.57 9.13
CA LEU A 685 34.04 3.58 10.58
C LEU A 685 33.67 2.20 11.16
N LEU A 686 33.55 1.15 10.34
CA LEU A 686 33.18 -0.21 10.78
C LEU A 686 34.07 -0.77 11.91
N LYS A 687 35.35 -0.39 11.96
CA LYS A 687 36.30 -0.81 13.01
C LYS A 687 36.17 -0.03 14.32
N HIS A 688 35.46 1.11 14.30
CA HIS A 688 35.29 2.02 15.43
C HIS A 688 33.86 2.00 16.00
N LEU A 689 32.92 1.37 15.30
CA LEU A 689 31.54 1.14 15.76
C LEU A 689 31.50 0.38 17.10
N ASP A 690 30.72 0.89 18.04
CA ASP A 690 30.37 0.18 19.28
C ASP A 690 29.65 -1.15 18.97
N PRO A 691 30.18 -2.32 19.39
CA PRO A 691 29.57 -3.62 19.13
C PRO A 691 28.23 -3.86 19.85
N GLN A 692 27.86 -3.03 20.84
CA GLN A 692 26.56 -3.10 21.53
C GLN A 692 25.49 -2.19 20.89
N ALA A 693 25.88 -1.33 19.94
CA ALA A 693 24.99 -0.37 19.29
C ALA A 693 24.91 -0.57 17.77
N PHE A 694 24.08 0.22 17.10
CA PHE A 694 23.94 0.21 15.64
C PHE A 694 24.04 1.63 15.07
N PRO A 695 24.71 1.81 13.91
CA PRO A 695 24.68 3.09 13.21
C PRO A 695 23.27 3.40 12.72
N THR A 696 22.87 4.66 12.88
CA THR A 696 21.59 5.18 12.40
C THR A 696 21.85 6.13 11.23
N VAL A 697 21.14 5.97 10.12
CA VAL A 697 21.22 6.87 8.95
C VAL A 697 19.85 7.47 8.64
N PHE A 698 19.77 8.80 8.65
CA PHE A 698 18.62 9.54 8.15
C PHE A 698 18.87 9.95 6.70
N GLY A 699 17.96 9.59 5.79
CA GLY A 699 18.10 9.83 4.36
C GLY A 699 17.01 10.76 3.80
N VAL A 700 17.37 11.65 2.88
CA VAL A 700 16.44 12.54 2.18
C VAL A 700 16.72 12.55 0.68
N SER A 701 15.77 12.07 -0.13
CA SER A 701 15.88 11.90 -1.59
C SER A 701 14.95 12.83 -2.37
N GLY A 702 15.39 13.25 -3.56
CA GLY A 702 14.50 13.83 -4.58
C GLY A 702 13.41 12.86 -5.05
N TYR A 703 12.28 13.39 -5.52
CA TYR A 703 11.08 12.61 -5.80
C TYR A 703 11.20 11.66 -7.01
N SER A 704 12.19 11.84 -7.89
CA SER A 704 12.47 10.92 -9.00
C SER A 704 12.75 9.47 -8.54
N GLY A 705 13.30 9.30 -7.32
CA GLY A 705 13.57 8.00 -6.72
C GLY A 705 12.32 7.23 -6.27
N ALA A 706 11.15 7.86 -6.22
CA ALA A 706 9.89 7.23 -5.78
C ALA A 706 9.17 6.42 -6.88
N GLY A 707 9.80 6.26 -8.06
CA GLY A 707 9.24 5.57 -9.22
C GLY A 707 8.30 6.43 -10.06
N THR A 708 7.70 5.82 -11.08
CA THR A 708 6.96 6.55 -12.14
C THR A 708 5.59 5.95 -12.43
N ILE A 709 4.63 6.80 -12.77
CA ILE A 709 3.32 6.42 -13.33
C ILE A 709 3.27 6.74 -14.83
N THR A 710 2.16 6.41 -15.49
CA THR A 710 1.88 6.82 -16.87
C THR A 710 1.04 8.10 -16.83
N GLY A 711 1.47 9.15 -17.53
CA GLY A 711 0.73 10.40 -17.66
C GLY A 711 -0.16 10.43 -18.91
N PRO A 712 -0.83 11.58 -19.18
CA PRO A 712 -1.60 11.75 -20.40
C PRO A 712 -0.69 11.62 -21.65
N PRO A 713 -1.22 11.19 -22.80
CA PRO A 713 -0.44 11.17 -24.04
C PRO A 713 0.08 12.57 -24.42
N ALA A 714 1.27 12.62 -25.02
CA ALA A 714 1.77 13.84 -25.66
C ALA A 714 1.00 14.14 -26.96
N ALA A 715 1.35 15.25 -27.62
CA ALA A 715 0.66 15.72 -28.82
C ALA A 715 0.70 14.76 -30.03
N ASP A 716 1.61 13.78 -30.03
CA ASP A 716 1.75 12.73 -31.04
C ASP A 716 1.20 11.36 -30.58
N GLY A 717 0.52 11.32 -29.43
CA GLY A 717 -0.07 10.11 -28.85
C GLY A 717 0.88 9.25 -28.01
N ARG A 718 2.17 9.59 -27.87
CA ARG A 718 3.08 8.79 -27.01
C ARG A 718 2.69 8.91 -25.53
N PRO A 719 2.54 7.82 -24.76
CA PRO A 719 2.32 7.89 -23.32
C PRO A 719 3.47 8.59 -22.59
N THR A 720 3.17 9.52 -21.67
CA THR A 720 4.21 10.25 -20.93
C THR A 720 4.61 9.53 -19.64
N THR A 721 5.84 9.79 -19.17
CA THR A 721 6.33 9.36 -17.85
C THR A 721 6.17 10.51 -16.86
N LEU A 722 5.36 10.30 -15.82
CA LEU A 722 5.24 11.22 -14.69
C LEU A 722 5.84 10.58 -13.43
N PRO A 723 6.39 11.36 -12.50
CA PRO A 723 6.88 10.83 -11.24
C PRO A 723 5.69 10.39 -10.37
N LYS A 724 5.84 9.30 -9.61
CA LYS A 724 4.79 8.78 -8.70
C LYS A 724 4.55 9.71 -7.51
N VAL A 725 5.56 10.49 -7.15
CA VAL A 725 5.54 11.55 -6.15
C VAL A 725 5.90 12.85 -6.85
N THR A 726 5.24 13.95 -6.51
CA THR A 726 5.41 15.25 -7.17
C THR A 726 5.75 16.31 -6.13
N PRO A 727 6.34 17.47 -6.49
CA PRO A 727 6.58 18.56 -5.55
C PRO A 727 5.31 18.98 -4.80
N GLU A 728 4.17 19.00 -5.49
CA GLU A 728 2.87 19.43 -4.96
C GLU A 728 2.32 18.39 -3.96
N SER A 729 2.50 17.09 -4.22
CA SER A 729 2.08 16.02 -3.30
C SER A 729 3.00 15.85 -2.08
N LEU A 730 3.94 16.77 -1.88
CA LEU A 730 4.75 16.95 -0.67
C LEU A 730 4.45 18.27 0.06
N ALA A 731 3.58 19.14 -0.49
CA ALA A 731 3.18 20.43 0.10
C ALA A 731 4.36 21.33 0.55
N GLY A 732 5.51 21.23 -0.13
CA GLY A 732 6.73 21.96 0.21
C GLY A 732 7.55 21.39 1.39
N GLY A 733 7.10 20.30 2.01
CA GLY A 733 7.78 19.63 3.12
C GLY A 733 8.55 18.37 2.72
N LEU A 734 9.08 17.67 3.73
CA LEU A 734 9.64 16.32 3.59
C LEU A 734 8.58 15.29 3.99
N ARG A 735 8.52 14.15 3.29
CA ARG A 735 7.69 13.00 3.69
C ARG A 735 8.56 11.78 4.02
N PRO A 736 8.78 11.46 5.30
CA PRO A 736 9.29 10.15 5.74
C PRO A 736 8.39 9.01 5.25
N TYR A 737 8.96 7.84 4.99
CA TYR A 737 8.20 6.64 4.60
C TYR A 737 8.92 5.36 5.04
N ALA A 738 8.18 4.26 5.26
CA ALA A 738 8.72 2.94 5.61
C ALA A 738 9.89 3.00 6.62
N LEU A 739 9.57 3.45 7.84
CA LEU A 739 10.50 4.00 8.83
C LEU A 739 11.43 2.96 9.48
N THR A 740 11.11 1.67 9.34
CA THR A 740 11.91 0.51 9.76
C THR A 740 11.85 -0.55 8.65
N ASP A 741 12.75 -1.55 8.69
CA ASP A 741 12.74 -2.75 7.83
C ASP A 741 12.91 -2.48 6.33
N HIS A 742 13.19 -1.21 5.98
CA HIS A 742 13.36 -0.72 4.63
C HIS A 742 14.40 -1.55 3.88
N ILE A 743 14.17 -1.86 2.61
CA ILE A 743 15.03 -2.80 1.87
C ILE A 743 16.52 -2.39 1.88
N HIS A 744 16.80 -1.09 1.73
CA HIS A 744 18.16 -0.53 1.82
C HIS A 744 18.83 -0.66 3.20
N GLU A 745 18.06 -0.77 4.29
CA GLU A 745 18.59 -1.03 5.65
C GLU A 745 19.19 -2.43 5.71
N ARG A 746 18.40 -3.43 5.28
CA ARG A 746 18.78 -4.85 5.24
C ARG A 746 19.86 -5.12 4.18
N GLU A 747 19.80 -4.41 3.05
CA GLU A 747 20.81 -4.46 1.98
C GLU A 747 22.17 -3.97 2.49
N ALA A 748 22.24 -2.78 3.08
CA ALA A 748 23.47 -2.23 3.64
C ALA A 748 24.01 -3.10 4.78
N ALA A 749 23.14 -3.56 5.70
CA ALA A 749 23.53 -4.44 6.80
C ALA A 749 24.16 -5.76 6.31
N ARG A 750 23.55 -6.45 5.33
CA ARG A 750 24.06 -7.71 4.76
C ARG A 750 25.43 -7.54 4.12
N HIS A 751 25.63 -6.48 3.34
CA HIS A 751 26.88 -6.31 2.58
C HIS A 751 28.00 -5.67 3.41
N LEU A 752 27.71 -4.76 4.36
CA LEU A 752 28.71 -4.27 5.32
C LEU A 752 29.21 -5.36 6.27
N ALA A 753 28.38 -6.35 6.62
CA ALA A 753 28.82 -7.50 7.41
C ALA A 753 29.94 -8.28 6.70
N ARG A 754 29.93 -8.36 5.36
CA ARG A 754 30.99 -8.97 4.54
C ARG A 754 32.33 -8.20 4.60
N LEU A 755 32.34 -6.96 5.10
CA LEU A 755 33.55 -6.14 5.31
C LEU A 755 34.10 -6.22 6.76
N ARG A 756 33.40 -6.89 7.68
CA ARG A 756 33.85 -7.00 9.08
C ARG A 756 34.90 -8.10 9.22
N ALA A 757 36.00 -7.78 9.91
CA ALA A 757 37.09 -8.73 10.19
C ALA A 757 36.70 -9.88 11.14
N ASP A 758 35.60 -9.74 11.88
CA ASP A 758 35.06 -10.77 12.78
C ASP A 758 33.97 -11.65 12.12
N GLY A 759 33.55 -11.34 10.89
CA GLY A 759 32.43 -12.01 10.21
C GLY A 759 31.07 -11.82 10.89
N GLY A 760 30.95 -10.91 11.87
CA GLY A 760 29.76 -10.73 12.68
C GLY A 760 28.58 -10.15 11.90
N ALA A 761 27.36 -10.48 12.32
CA ALA A 761 26.16 -9.84 11.80
C ALA A 761 26.14 -8.35 12.17
N LEU A 762 25.90 -7.47 11.19
CA LEU A 762 25.70 -6.05 11.42
C LEU A 762 24.21 -5.72 11.46
N ARG A 763 23.82 -4.80 12.35
CA ARG A 763 22.54 -4.08 12.27
C ARG A 763 22.80 -2.63 11.85
N VAL A 764 21.89 -2.07 11.07
CA VAL A 764 21.83 -0.65 10.70
C VAL A 764 20.39 -0.22 10.97
N ALA A 765 20.17 1.02 11.40
CA ALA A 765 18.84 1.64 11.39
C ALA A 765 18.79 2.71 10.30
N PHE A 766 17.75 2.73 9.47
CA PHE A 766 17.66 3.64 8.33
C PHE A 766 16.24 4.19 8.12
N THR A 767 16.12 5.52 8.12
CA THR A 767 14.85 6.22 7.91
C THR A 767 14.92 7.09 6.65
N PRO A 768 14.25 6.70 5.54
CA PRO A 768 14.20 7.50 4.33
C PRO A 768 13.07 8.54 4.37
N SER A 769 13.30 9.65 3.69
CA SER A 769 12.33 10.72 3.41
C SER A 769 12.41 11.16 1.95
N VAL A 770 11.29 11.57 1.37
CA VAL A 770 11.24 12.16 0.02
C VAL A 770 10.96 13.66 0.08
N ALA A 771 11.58 14.41 -0.83
CA ALA A 771 11.66 15.87 -0.85
C ALA A 771 11.21 16.46 -2.20
N PRO A 772 10.87 17.77 -2.28
CA PRO A 772 10.28 18.38 -3.46
C PRO A 772 11.28 18.76 -4.58
N TRP A 773 12.58 18.43 -4.45
CA TRP A 773 13.57 18.53 -5.52
C TRP A 773 13.61 17.25 -6.38
N PHE A 774 14.12 17.32 -7.61
CA PHE A 774 13.98 16.22 -8.58
C PHE A 774 14.88 15.03 -8.25
N SER A 775 16.19 15.23 -8.12
CA SER A 775 17.15 14.16 -7.81
C SER A 775 18.23 14.62 -6.83
N GLY A 776 18.95 13.67 -6.23
CA GLY A 776 19.87 13.91 -5.13
C GLY A 776 19.39 13.32 -3.81
N ILE A 777 20.27 12.56 -3.16
CA ILE A 777 20.14 12.00 -1.81
C ILE A 777 21.17 12.66 -0.90
N LEU A 778 20.72 13.26 0.19
CA LEU A 778 21.56 13.54 1.36
C LEU A 778 21.30 12.45 2.41
N SER A 779 22.36 11.98 3.04
CA SER A 779 22.34 10.95 4.09
C SER A 779 23.18 11.40 5.28
N VAL A 780 22.58 11.39 6.47
CA VAL A 780 23.23 11.78 7.73
C VAL A 780 23.44 10.53 8.56
N LEU A 781 24.71 10.11 8.70
CA LEU A 781 25.12 9.04 9.60
C LEU A 781 25.29 9.58 11.02
N SER A 782 24.72 8.88 12.00
CA SER A 782 25.00 8.98 13.43
C SER A 782 25.50 7.62 13.90
N LEU A 783 26.79 7.51 14.21
CA LEU A 783 27.48 6.25 14.52
C LEU A 783 28.04 6.28 15.97
N PRO A 784 27.54 5.43 16.88
CA PRO A 784 28.12 5.24 18.20
C PRO A 784 29.51 4.59 18.12
N LEU A 785 30.46 5.09 18.90
CA LEU A 785 31.88 4.73 18.82
C LEU A 785 32.31 3.90 20.04
N GLY A 786 32.86 2.71 19.81
CA GLY A 786 33.38 1.82 20.87
C GLY A 786 34.70 2.29 21.50
N ALA A 787 35.34 3.31 20.91
CA ALA A 787 36.54 3.96 21.43
C ALA A 787 36.55 5.45 21.06
N ARG A 788 37.14 6.29 21.92
CA ARG A 788 37.22 7.74 21.67
C ARG A 788 38.09 8.06 20.46
N VAL A 789 37.52 8.78 19.50
CA VAL A 789 38.23 9.38 18.35
C VAL A 789 37.83 10.85 18.18
N THR A 790 38.65 11.62 17.47
CA THR A 790 38.40 13.02 17.13
C THR A 790 37.78 13.18 15.74
N ALA A 791 37.18 14.33 15.45
CA ALA A 791 36.68 14.66 14.11
C ALA A 791 37.78 14.68 13.04
N ARG A 792 39.05 14.91 13.43
CA ARG A 792 40.20 14.87 12.51
C ARG A 792 40.53 13.43 12.13
N GLU A 793 40.63 12.53 13.10
CA GLU A 793 40.85 11.09 12.85
C GLU A 793 39.69 10.47 12.08
N VAL A 794 38.44 10.87 12.36
CA VAL A 794 37.27 10.48 11.57
C VAL A 794 37.45 10.91 10.11
N ARG A 795 37.81 12.17 9.82
CA ARG A 795 38.09 12.64 8.45
C ARG A 795 39.22 11.84 7.79
N GLU A 796 40.34 11.65 8.49
CA GLU A 796 41.52 10.90 8.02
C GLU A 796 41.15 9.48 7.59
N LEU A 797 40.19 8.82 8.27
CA LEU A 797 39.67 7.50 7.88
C LEU A 797 38.90 7.51 6.54
N TYR A 798 38.12 8.55 6.23
CA TYR A 798 37.44 8.65 4.92
C TYR A 798 38.43 8.99 3.80
N GLU A 799 39.36 9.93 4.05
CA GLU A 799 40.42 10.29 3.10
C GLU A 799 41.31 9.08 2.77
N ALA A 800 41.71 8.30 3.77
CA ALA A 800 42.46 7.07 3.56
C ALA A 800 41.64 5.95 2.90
N ARG A 801 40.35 5.80 3.22
CA ARG A 801 39.51 4.73 2.66
C ARG A 801 39.09 4.95 1.21
N TYR A 802 39.02 6.20 0.75
CA TYR A 802 38.61 6.56 -0.61
C TYR A 802 39.72 7.21 -1.45
N ALA A 803 40.98 7.12 -1.00
CA ALA A 803 42.14 7.56 -1.76
C ALA A 803 42.19 6.90 -3.16
N GLY A 804 42.10 7.72 -4.21
CA GLY A 804 42.14 7.27 -5.61
C GLY A 804 40.78 6.92 -6.24
N GLU A 805 39.69 6.93 -5.49
CA GLU A 805 38.34 6.65 -6.01
C GLU A 805 37.79 7.85 -6.79
N ARG A 806 37.84 7.81 -8.12
CA ARG A 806 37.55 8.98 -8.99
C ARG A 806 36.09 9.45 -8.98
N LEU A 807 35.19 8.65 -8.40
CA LEU A 807 33.78 8.99 -8.20
C LEU A 807 33.44 9.25 -6.72
N VAL A 808 34.44 9.49 -5.87
CA VAL A 808 34.26 9.92 -4.48
C VAL A 808 34.94 11.27 -4.25
N SER A 809 34.21 12.19 -3.62
CA SER A 809 34.73 13.50 -3.19
C SER A 809 34.65 13.63 -1.67
N VAL A 810 35.78 13.91 -1.03
CA VAL A 810 35.87 14.14 0.42
C VAL A 810 36.17 15.62 0.67
N LYS A 811 35.28 16.32 1.38
CA LYS A 811 35.43 17.75 1.73
C LYS A 811 35.25 18.01 3.22
N SER A 812 35.63 19.22 3.67
CA SER A 812 35.52 19.59 5.10
C SER A 812 34.08 19.90 5.48
N GLU A 813 33.37 20.57 4.57
CA GLU A 813 32.06 21.17 4.76
C GLU A 813 30.95 20.11 4.66
N VAL A 814 29.77 20.39 5.23
CA VAL A 814 28.58 19.54 5.05
C VAL A 814 28.19 19.55 3.56
N PRO A 815 28.01 18.38 2.90
CA PRO A 815 27.43 18.33 1.55
C PRO A 815 25.98 18.82 1.53
N ALA A 816 25.66 19.63 0.52
CA ALA A 816 24.32 20.13 0.23
C ALA A 816 23.87 19.65 -1.16
N LEU A 817 22.61 19.89 -1.52
CA LEU A 817 22.03 19.42 -2.78
C LEU A 817 22.86 19.80 -4.05
N PRO A 818 23.42 21.03 -4.19
CA PRO A 818 24.23 21.38 -5.37
C PRO A 818 25.57 20.64 -5.48
N ASP A 819 26.06 20.02 -4.40
CA ASP A 819 27.26 19.17 -4.43
C ASP A 819 26.99 17.79 -5.08
N ILE A 820 25.72 17.43 -5.29
CA ILE A 820 25.30 16.06 -5.61
C ILE A 820 24.25 15.96 -6.74
N GLU A 821 23.31 16.89 -6.89
CA GLU A 821 22.25 16.83 -7.91
C GLU A 821 22.89 16.93 -9.32
N GLY A 822 22.55 15.99 -10.20
CA GLY A 822 23.17 15.87 -11.52
C GLY A 822 24.67 15.52 -11.51
N LYS A 823 25.21 14.96 -10.42
CA LYS A 823 26.62 14.54 -10.33
C LYS A 823 26.78 13.02 -10.42
N HIS A 824 27.88 12.59 -11.06
CA HIS A 824 28.23 11.19 -11.29
C HIS A 824 28.93 10.49 -10.11
N GLY A 825 29.30 11.24 -9.06
CA GLY A 825 29.99 10.74 -7.88
C GLY A 825 29.14 10.73 -6.59
N TRP A 826 29.80 10.38 -5.50
CA TRP A 826 29.30 10.52 -4.12
C TRP A 826 30.21 11.49 -3.35
N THR A 827 29.62 12.45 -2.65
CA THR A 827 30.32 13.53 -1.93
C THR A 827 30.09 13.37 -0.43
N VAL A 828 31.15 13.42 0.40
CA VAL A 828 31.10 13.26 1.85
C VAL A 828 31.86 14.38 2.57
N GLY A 829 31.36 14.78 3.74
CA GLY A 829 31.96 15.81 4.57
C GLY A 829 31.18 16.06 5.85
N GLY A 830 31.39 17.23 6.46
CA GLY A 830 30.71 17.61 7.71
C GLY A 830 31.08 16.74 8.90
N PHE A 831 32.31 16.21 8.92
CA PHE A 831 32.81 15.30 9.96
C PHE A 831 32.76 15.97 11.34
N GLN A 832 31.96 15.44 12.25
CA GLN A 832 31.82 15.89 13.63
C GLN A 832 31.87 14.70 14.58
N VAL A 833 32.36 14.91 15.81
CA VAL A 833 32.28 13.93 16.89
C VAL A 833 31.76 14.64 18.14
N HIS A 834 30.90 13.97 18.91
CA HIS A 834 30.41 14.47 20.18
C HIS A 834 31.56 14.71 21.19
N SER A 835 31.39 15.64 22.13
CA SER A 835 32.44 16.02 23.08
C SER A 835 32.92 14.89 24.00
N GLY A 836 32.14 13.81 24.14
CA GLY A 836 32.55 12.59 24.85
C GLY A 836 33.47 11.66 24.05
N GLY A 837 33.69 11.92 22.75
CA GLY A 837 34.41 11.05 21.81
C GLY A 837 33.64 9.80 21.38
N ASP A 838 32.37 9.70 21.78
CA ASP A 838 31.52 8.50 21.85
C ASP A 838 30.51 8.37 20.69
N ARG A 839 30.36 9.41 19.85
CA ARG A 839 29.49 9.37 18.68
C ARG A 839 29.99 10.25 17.54
N ALA A 840 30.24 9.66 16.38
CA ALA A 840 30.52 10.37 15.13
C ALA A 840 29.22 10.76 14.40
N VAL A 841 29.23 11.91 13.74
CA VAL A 841 28.22 12.35 12.78
C VAL A 841 28.91 12.75 11.49
N VAL A 842 28.41 12.23 10.36
CA VAL A 842 28.99 12.44 9.02
C VAL A 842 27.87 12.57 8.01
N VAL A 843 28.01 13.48 7.03
CA VAL A 843 27.02 13.69 5.97
C VAL A 843 27.60 13.32 4.62
N GLY A 844 26.89 12.50 3.86
CA GLY A 844 27.28 12.07 2.52
C GLY A 844 26.08 12.04 1.58
N GLY A 845 26.32 12.15 0.28
CA GLY A 845 25.24 12.21 -0.70
C GLY A 845 25.65 11.93 -2.13
N LEU A 846 24.66 11.60 -2.96
CA LEU A 846 24.81 11.25 -4.38
C LEU A 846 23.54 11.58 -5.16
N ASP A 847 23.62 11.69 -6.49
CA ASP A 847 22.40 11.70 -7.31
C ASP A 847 21.79 10.29 -7.39
N ASN A 848 20.49 10.17 -7.07
CA ASN A 848 19.79 8.88 -7.01
C ASN A 848 19.50 8.24 -8.37
N LEU A 849 19.58 9.00 -9.47
CA LEU A 849 19.46 8.50 -10.84
C LEU A 849 20.85 8.20 -11.44
N LEU A 850 21.87 8.99 -11.10
CA LEU A 850 23.25 8.80 -11.59
C LEU A 850 24.03 7.82 -10.71
N LYS A 851 24.82 8.27 -9.71
CA LYS A 851 25.65 7.38 -8.90
C LYS A 851 24.84 6.39 -8.06
N GLY A 852 23.59 6.72 -7.75
CA GLY A 852 22.65 5.80 -7.10
C GLY A 852 21.99 4.77 -8.02
N ALA A 853 22.19 4.84 -9.34
CA ALA A 853 21.67 3.86 -10.29
C ALA A 853 22.44 3.81 -11.64
N ALA A 854 22.18 4.72 -12.58
CA ALA A 854 22.62 4.61 -13.98
C ALA A 854 24.14 4.71 -14.18
N THR A 855 24.82 5.59 -13.44
CA THR A 855 26.29 5.70 -13.50
C THR A 855 26.96 4.50 -12.84
N GLN A 856 26.41 3.99 -11.74
CA GLN A 856 26.89 2.77 -11.09
C GLN A 856 26.67 1.53 -11.98
N CYS A 857 25.54 1.48 -12.69
CA CYS A 857 25.26 0.45 -13.71
C CYS A 857 26.31 0.47 -14.82
N LEU A 858 26.64 1.66 -15.34
CA LEU A 858 27.66 1.82 -16.38
C LEU A 858 29.07 1.46 -15.88
N GLN A 859 29.43 1.86 -14.66
CA GLN A 859 30.69 1.48 -13.99
C GLN A 859 30.82 -0.05 -13.86
N ASN A 860 29.73 -0.73 -13.47
CA ASN A 860 29.65 -2.18 -13.37
C ASN A 860 29.74 -2.87 -14.74
N LEU A 861 29.03 -2.37 -15.76
CA LEU A 861 29.09 -2.86 -17.15
C LEU A 861 30.51 -2.74 -17.72
N ASN A 862 31.16 -1.60 -17.52
CA ASN A 862 32.50 -1.32 -18.02
C ASN A 862 33.51 -2.33 -17.48
N LEU A 863 33.51 -2.56 -16.15
CA LEU A 863 34.35 -3.55 -15.51
C LEU A 863 34.07 -4.97 -16.05
N ALA A 864 32.80 -5.38 -16.12
CA ALA A 864 32.38 -6.72 -16.54
C ALA A 864 32.62 -7.03 -18.03
N LEU A 865 32.72 -5.98 -18.87
CA LEU A 865 32.99 -6.10 -20.31
C LEU A 865 34.45 -5.79 -20.68
N GLY A 866 35.30 -5.52 -19.69
CA GLY A 866 36.75 -5.31 -19.88
C GLY A 866 37.16 -3.93 -20.39
N TYR A 867 36.29 -2.92 -20.24
CA TYR A 867 36.58 -1.52 -20.58
C TYR A 867 37.22 -0.75 -19.42
N ASP A 868 37.68 0.48 -19.68
CA ASP A 868 37.98 1.41 -18.61
C ASP A 868 36.72 1.68 -17.79
N GLU A 869 36.86 1.62 -16.47
CA GLU A 869 35.78 1.75 -15.50
C GLU A 869 34.91 3.01 -15.70
N TYR A 870 35.54 4.11 -16.14
CA TYR A 870 34.92 5.42 -16.28
C TYR A 870 34.56 5.77 -17.73
N ALA A 871 34.67 4.81 -18.67
CA ALA A 871 34.25 5.03 -20.04
C ALA A 871 32.78 5.49 -20.12
N GLY A 872 32.53 6.56 -20.88
CA GLY A 872 31.23 7.22 -21.00
C GLY A 872 30.65 7.83 -19.71
N ILE A 873 31.40 7.86 -18.60
CA ILE A 873 31.02 8.53 -17.35
C ILE A 873 31.75 9.88 -17.28
N PRO A 874 31.05 11.02 -17.21
CA PRO A 874 31.68 12.31 -16.96
C PRO A 874 32.29 12.35 -15.56
N ILE A 875 33.63 12.30 -15.49
CA ILE A 875 34.41 12.59 -14.28
C ILE A 875 34.53 14.12 -14.15
N ALA A 876 34.44 14.63 -12.91
CA ALA A 876 34.61 16.05 -12.58
C ALA A 876 36.10 16.42 -12.40
#